data_AF-A0A517NVE4-F1
#
_entry.id   AF-A0A517NVE4-F1
#
_cell.length_a   1.000
_cell.length_b   1.000
_cell.length_c   1.000
_cell.angle_alpha   90.00
_cell.angle_beta   90.00
_cell.angle_gamma   90.00
#
_symmetry.space_group_name_H-M   'P 1'
#
loop_
_entity.id
_entity.type
_entity.pdbx_description
1 polymer ?
#
loop_
_entity_poly.entity_id
_entity_poly.type
_entity_poly.pdbx_seq_one_letter_code
_entity_poly.pdbx_strand_id
1 'polypeptide(L)'
;MHRPATPSFRRGSFCAFAMLTLLLGCIVTSSAQDGGTDRGTPTDATDLPAAGNDVKNGYLIDVPIPLDADSTARLLTQLTRLAETAPAGKRVTVVLRYETEQDAGTGTQFEDALKVARAITSPELRSIRAVSLVNGPVVGHSTLPILASDAIVMGPRGVIGDASAGESSADETITISYNAVAAKRGLFPLPIVTAIVDPGVELAQVAKVGGGETFAVGDDLKKFREDGKVLSEEVWAAAGVPLRLDAKQLRKARISAGIVDSMEQTAELLDLAAINPVEKNRLDGEANGALLEIAGSISSGRVRRWQSNLSATLDSGYVNTWVITIDSGGGDLDQSATLAGLFSQPEPPLRDAAGLIQGEARGDAALIALACQPLYMTPDSTLGGPGSDVVTQDDLDRYEELIEQIARNTKRSPALIRGLLHRDLVVYRYTNKKTGRVRFATEEDLVRDAEDQDAERERWQRGDQVELAAGLDARKALELGLIDGESPSLEDTSRRLGLKEPPKPVSDRGFVRFVEQLGRSQALAFLLLFVGFVTLSAEANAPGLSVPGFISMVCFALYFWIKFLAGTAEWLELVLFAIGLICIGIEIFVLPGFGVFGVGGLAMTILGLVLMSQTFVIPKNTYQIEVLTRGLWIALGGAFGLIGGFILMRMLFPHVPLFKGLVMDTGDVAMVEQAERLADFSHLQGQTGTATTPLLPSGKARFGDEIVAVVSDGSAISKGDSIRVTQIHGNRVVVEAVGS
;
A
#
# COMPACT_ATOMS: atom_id res chain seq x y z
N MET A 1 -55.10 -53.62 -16.48
CA MET A 1 -55.47 -54.38 -15.27
C MET A 1 -54.35 -54.17 -14.25
N HIS A 2 -54.54 -53.79 -12.99
CA HIS A 2 -55.74 -53.40 -12.23
C HIS A 2 -55.37 -52.30 -11.20
N ARG A 3 -56.31 -51.36 -10.96
CA ARG A 3 -56.54 -50.66 -9.67
C ARG A 3 -57.93 -51.13 -9.18
N PRO A 4 -58.37 -50.98 -7.91
CA PRO A 4 -58.14 -49.90 -6.92
C PRO A 4 -57.23 -50.37 -5.73
N ALA A 5 -57.14 -49.78 -4.52
CA ALA A 5 -57.95 -48.73 -3.86
C ALA A 5 -57.14 -47.84 -2.85
N THR A 6 -57.87 -47.12 -2.00
CA THR A 6 -57.47 -46.21 -0.90
C THR A 6 -58.51 -46.39 0.26
N PRO A 7 -58.55 -45.62 1.38
CA PRO A 7 -57.55 -44.82 2.12
C PRO A 7 -57.53 -45.09 3.65
N SER A 8 -56.60 -44.48 4.43
CA SER A 8 -56.92 -43.96 5.78
C SER A 8 -55.94 -42.88 6.27
N PHE A 9 -56.36 -42.08 7.25
CA PHE A 9 -55.82 -40.76 7.62
C PHE A 9 -54.96 -40.78 8.90
N ARG A 10 -54.08 -39.76 9.01
CA ARG A 10 -53.73 -38.95 10.22
C ARG A 10 -52.43 -39.20 11.04
N ARG A 11 -51.55 -38.17 10.94
CA ARG A 11 -50.78 -37.44 11.99
C ARG A 11 -50.05 -38.22 13.11
N GLY A 12 -48.73 -38.01 13.18
CA GLY A 12 -47.90 -38.21 14.38
C GLY A 12 -46.49 -37.62 14.20
N SER A 13 -46.16 -36.58 14.99
CA SER A 13 -44.96 -35.73 14.90
C SER A 13 -43.61 -36.45 14.71
N PHE A 14 -42.87 -36.10 13.64
CA PHE A 14 -41.44 -36.39 13.48
C PHE A 14 -40.75 -35.27 12.66
N CYS A 15 -40.58 -34.08 13.27
CA CYS A 15 -39.83 -32.98 12.65
C CYS A 15 -39.31 -31.98 13.70
N ALA A 16 -38.44 -32.43 14.60
CA ALA A 16 -37.87 -31.59 15.66
C ALA A 16 -36.52 -32.12 16.19
N PHE A 17 -35.57 -32.50 15.33
CA PHE A 17 -34.18 -32.80 15.78
C PHE A 17 -33.08 -32.69 14.69
N ALA A 18 -33.31 -31.94 13.60
CA ALA A 18 -32.36 -31.87 12.47
C ALA A 18 -32.31 -30.50 11.78
N MET A 19 -32.13 -29.41 12.55
CA MET A 19 -31.81 -28.07 12.02
C MET A 19 -31.27 -27.14 13.12
N LEU A 20 -30.03 -27.37 13.59
CA LEU A 20 -29.34 -26.43 14.49
C LEU A 20 -27.80 -26.49 14.42
N THR A 21 -27.23 -26.65 13.22
CA THR A 21 -25.75 -26.70 13.03
C THR A 21 -25.26 -26.03 11.74
N LEU A 22 -26.09 -25.23 11.08
CA LEU A 22 -25.70 -24.42 9.91
C LEU A 22 -26.59 -23.18 9.82
N LEU A 23 -26.13 -22.07 10.40
CA LEU A 23 -26.42 -20.66 10.03
C LEU A 23 -25.91 -19.72 11.14
N LEU A 24 -24.62 -19.42 11.13
CA LEU A 24 -24.10 -18.17 11.71
C LEU A 24 -22.99 -17.63 10.80
N GLY A 25 -23.41 -17.17 9.64
CA GLY A 25 -22.59 -16.48 8.64
C GLY A 25 -23.47 -15.51 7.87
N CYS A 26 -22.93 -14.35 7.53
CA CYS A 26 -23.59 -13.23 6.83
C CYS A 26 -24.69 -12.49 7.63
N ILE A 27 -24.29 -11.47 8.39
CA ILE A 27 -25.13 -10.28 8.63
C ILE A 27 -24.54 -9.12 7.81
N VAL A 28 -24.86 -9.10 6.51
CA VAL A 28 -24.91 -7.88 5.68
C VAL A 28 -26.02 -8.06 4.66
N THR A 29 -27.18 -7.47 4.92
CA THR A 29 -28.20 -7.12 3.90
C THR A 29 -28.74 -5.75 4.30
N SER A 30 -28.58 -4.72 3.47
CA SER A 30 -29.29 -4.50 2.20
C SER A 30 -30.78 -4.29 2.42
N SER A 31 -31.17 -3.02 2.56
CA SER A 31 -32.56 -2.57 2.47
C SER A 31 -32.87 -2.17 1.03
N ALA A 32 -33.44 -3.10 0.27
CA ALA A 32 -34.13 -2.81 -0.99
C ALA A 32 -35.62 -3.11 -0.78
N GLN A 33 -36.47 -2.14 -1.08
CA GLN A 33 -37.93 -2.29 -1.04
C GLN A 33 -38.51 -1.90 -2.40
N ASP A 34 -39.46 -2.71 -2.87
CA ASP A 34 -39.96 -2.72 -4.25
C ASP A 34 -40.72 -1.45 -4.68
N GLY A 35 -40.72 -1.24 -6.01
CA GLY A 35 -41.99 -1.16 -6.72
C GLY A 35 -42.44 0.23 -7.19
N GLY A 36 -41.99 0.64 -8.37
CA GLY A 36 -42.51 1.81 -9.08
C GLY A 36 -42.26 1.74 -10.58
N THR A 37 -43.10 1.01 -11.31
CA THR A 37 -43.03 0.97 -12.79
C THR A 37 -43.65 2.23 -13.39
N ASP A 38 -42.88 2.98 -14.17
CA ASP A 38 -43.45 3.80 -15.25
C ASP A 38 -42.58 3.78 -16.50
N ARG A 39 -43.20 3.95 -17.68
CA ARG A 39 -42.55 3.85 -18.99
C ARG A 39 -42.26 5.24 -19.55
N GLY A 40 -40.98 5.63 -19.51
CA GLY A 40 -40.47 6.83 -20.18
C GLY A 40 -39.54 6.48 -21.35
N THR A 41 -39.72 7.15 -22.49
CA THR A 41 -38.88 7.04 -23.70
C THR A 41 -37.45 7.55 -23.52
N PRO A 42 -36.48 7.14 -24.35
CA PRO A 42 -35.11 7.65 -24.28
C PRO A 42 -35.05 9.09 -24.79
N THR A 43 -34.63 10.01 -23.93
CA THR A 43 -34.33 11.40 -24.29
C THR A 43 -32.87 11.74 -24.03
N ASP A 44 -32.20 12.05 -25.13
CA ASP A 44 -31.10 13.00 -25.32
C ASP A 44 -29.84 12.89 -24.46
N ALA A 45 -28.77 12.45 -25.13
CA ALA A 45 -27.40 12.71 -24.75
C ALA A 45 -27.05 14.20 -25.04
N THR A 46 -27.05 15.00 -23.98
CA THR A 46 -26.56 16.40 -23.90
C THR A 46 -26.33 16.68 -22.40
N ASP A 47 -25.20 17.21 -21.92
CA ASP A 47 -23.96 17.61 -22.58
C ASP A 47 -22.76 17.22 -21.71
N LEU A 48 -21.77 16.55 -22.32
CA LEU A 48 -20.40 16.58 -21.81
C LEU A 48 -19.87 18.01 -22.03
N PRO A 49 -19.26 18.68 -21.04
CA PRO A 49 -18.62 19.97 -21.28
C PRO A 49 -17.47 19.80 -22.29
N ALA A 50 -17.73 20.19 -23.53
CA ALA A 50 -16.77 20.14 -24.62
C ALA A 50 -15.65 21.17 -24.41
N ALA A 51 -14.50 20.90 -25.04
CA ALA A 51 -13.27 21.71 -24.99
C ALA A 51 -12.57 21.75 -23.62
N GLY A 52 -12.06 20.59 -23.20
CA GLY A 52 -10.81 20.60 -22.44
C GLY A 52 -9.71 21.27 -23.28
N ASN A 53 -8.97 22.20 -22.70
CA ASN A 53 -7.77 22.76 -23.34
C ASN A 53 -6.83 21.61 -23.69
N ASP A 54 -6.49 21.47 -24.98
CA ASP A 54 -5.70 20.36 -25.48
C ASP A 54 -4.25 20.48 -24.97
N VAL A 55 -3.97 19.75 -23.89
CA VAL A 55 -2.77 19.91 -23.05
C VAL A 55 -1.53 19.53 -23.87
N LYS A 56 -0.77 20.53 -24.32
CA LYS A 56 0.45 20.34 -25.11
C LYS A 56 1.56 19.78 -24.23
N ASN A 57 1.77 18.47 -24.30
CA ASN A 57 2.95 17.83 -23.72
C ASN A 57 4.08 17.77 -24.74
N GLY A 58 5.32 17.94 -24.26
CA GLY A 58 6.53 17.62 -25.01
C GLY A 58 7.21 16.37 -24.46
N TYR A 59 8.23 15.91 -25.17
CA TYR A 59 9.07 14.78 -24.76
C TYR A 59 10.53 15.19 -24.65
N LEU A 60 11.24 14.70 -23.64
CA LEU A 60 12.69 14.90 -23.48
C LEU A 60 13.44 13.66 -23.94
N ILE A 61 14.44 13.84 -24.82
CA ILE A 61 15.44 12.83 -25.15
C ILE A 61 16.82 13.42 -24.84
N ASP A 62 17.58 12.71 -24.02
CA ASP A 62 18.99 13.03 -23.77
C ASP A 62 19.82 12.58 -24.98
N VAL A 63 20.53 13.51 -25.62
CA VAL A 63 21.40 13.20 -26.77
C VAL A 63 22.77 12.79 -26.24
N PRO A 64 23.26 11.57 -26.53
CA PRO A 64 24.60 11.16 -26.15
C PRO A 64 25.67 12.00 -26.87
N ILE A 65 26.73 12.38 -26.15
CA ILE A 65 27.84 13.17 -26.68
C ILE A 65 29.13 12.49 -26.21
N PRO A 66 29.95 11.92 -27.13
CA PRO A 66 29.78 11.89 -28.58
C PRO A 66 28.60 11.01 -29.04
N LEU A 67 28.15 11.23 -30.28
CA LEU A 67 27.27 10.29 -30.99
C LEU A 67 28.12 9.25 -31.71
N ASP A 68 27.78 7.98 -31.51
CA ASP A 68 28.26 6.80 -32.22
C ASP A 68 27.11 6.14 -32.99
N ALA A 69 27.40 5.05 -33.72
CA ALA A 69 26.40 4.35 -34.52
C ALA A 69 25.22 3.79 -33.68
N ASP A 70 25.50 3.28 -32.47
CA ASP A 70 24.51 2.64 -31.61
C ASP A 70 23.58 3.67 -30.93
N SER A 71 24.16 4.74 -30.38
CA SER A 71 23.42 5.87 -29.82
C SER A 71 22.61 6.59 -30.90
N THR A 72 23.14 6.74 -32.11
CA THR A 72 22.42 7.26 -33.27
C THR A 72 21.22 6.38 -33.62
N ALA A 73 21.39 5.05 -33.71
CA ALA A 73 20.29 4.13 -33.99
C ALA A 73 19.19 4.19 -32.91
N ARG A 74 19.57 4.26 -31.62
CA ARG A 74 18.63 4.42 -30.50
C ARG A 74 17.86 5.75 -30.58
N LEU A 75 18.54 6.87 -30.79
CA LEU A 75 17.95 8.20 -30.91
C LEU A 75 16.95 8.28 -32.07
N LEU A 76 17.31 7.75 -33.24
CA LEU A 76 16.41 7.67 -34.40
C LEU A 76 15.18 6.81 -34.10
N THR A 77 15.34 5.66 -33.44
CA THR A 77 14.23 4.79 -33.05
C THR A 77 13.25 5.49 -32.10
N GLN A 78 13.76 6.25 -31.12
CA GLN A 78 12.91 7.03 -30.21
C GLN A 78 12.15 8.15 -30.95
N LEU A 79 12.83 8.87 -31.85
CA LEU A 79 12.23 9.93 -32.66
C LEU A 79 11.12 9.41 -33.58
N THR A 80 11.35 8.29 -34.28
CA THR A 80 10.33 7.67 -35.15
C THR A 80 9.13 7.18 -34.34
N ARG A 81 9.34 6.51 -33.19
CA ARG A 81 8.24 6.09 -32.30
C ARG A 81 7.38 7.27 -31.85
N LEU A 82 7.99 8.40 -31.48
CA LEU A 82 7.25 9.62 -31.14
C LEU A 82 6.50 10.21 -32.35
N ALA A 83 7.10 10.16 -33.54
CA ALA A 83 6.50 10.67 -34.77
C ALA A 83 5.21 9.91 -35.14
N GLU A 84 5.18 8.60 -34.88
CA GLU A 84 4.02 7.72 -35.05
C GLU A 84 2.91 8.00 -34.02
N THR A 85 3.25 8.41 -32.79
CA THR A 85 2.26 8.78 -31.76
C THR A 85 1.62 10.16 -31.95
N ALA A 86 2.05 10.94 -32.94
CA ALA A 86 1.60 12.31 -33.12
C ALA A 86 0.12 12.39 -33.58
N PRO A 87 -0.73 13.23 -32.92
CA PRO A 87 -2.11 13.43 -33.35
C PRO A 87 -2.20 13.97 -34.78
N ALA A 88 -3.17 13.50 -35.55
CA ALA A 88 -3.35 13.87 -36.95
C ALA A 88 -3.39 15.40 -37.16
N GLY A 89 -2.46 15.90 -37.98
CA GLY A 89 -2.34 17.34 -38.28
C GLY A 89 -1.61 18.19 -37.23
N LYS A 90 -1.11 17.61 -36.13
CA LYS A 90 -0.33 18.33 -35.09
C LYS A 90 1.13 17.87 -35.08
N ARG A 91 2.02 18.71 -34.53
CA ARG A 91 3.42 18.35 -34.27
C ARG A 91 3.63 18.09 -32.79
N VAL A 92 4.29 16.99 -32.45
CA VAL A 92 4.78 16.67 -31.10
C VAL A 92 6.09 17.42 -30.88
N THR A 93 6.23 18.14 -29.76
CA THR A 93 7.50 18.82 -29.44
C THR A 93 8.44 17.84 -28.76
N VAL A 94 9.66 17.69 -29.29
CA VAL A 94 10.71 16.85 -28.72
C VAL A 94 11.91 17.73 -28.40
N VAL A 95 12.23 17.81 -27.11
CA VAL A 95 13.39 18.49 -26.56
C VAL A 95 14.58 17.53 -26.58
N LEU A 96 15.56 17.83 -27.41
CA LEU A 96 16.83 17.15 -27.50
C LEU A 96 17.79 17.84 -26.53
N ARG A 97 18.11 17.22 -25.39
CA ARG A 97 18.97 17.81 -24.36
C ARG A 97 20.43 17.42 -24.58
N TYR A 98 21.29 18.42 -24.61
CA TYR A 98 22.74 18.33 -24.72
C TYR A 98 23.32 18.86 -23.40
N GLU A 99 23.80 17.96 -22.55
CA GLU A 99 24.27 18.29 -21.19
C GLU A 99 25.68 17.75 -20.98
N THR A 100 26.62 18.67 -20.76
CA THR A 100 28.07 18.42 -20.72
C THR A 100 28.71 19.30 -19.65
N GLU A 101 29.76 18.79 -18.99
CA GLU A 101 30.55 19.58 -18.01
C GLU A 101 31.72 20.33 -18.65
N GLN A 102 32.25 19.80 -19.76
CA GLN A 102 33.40 20.30 -20.52
C GLN A 102 33.12 20.16 -22.02
N ASP A 103 33.95 20.78 -22.86
CA ASP A 103 33.85 20.70 -24.32
C ASP A 103 33.81 19.24 -24.79
N ALA A 104 32.63 18.77 -25.23
CA ALA A 104 32.41 17.39 -25.63
C ALA A 104 31.75 17.29 -27.01
N GLY A 105 32.04 16.19 -27.71
CA GLY A 105 31.50 15.87 -29.04
C GLY A 105 32.55 15.68 -30.14
N THR A 106 33.83 15.88 -29.83
CA THR A 106 34.97 15.61 -30.75
C THR A 106 35.09 14.15 -31.19
N GLY A 107 34.54 13.20 -30.43
CA GLY A 107 34.48 11.78 -30.80
C GLY A 107 33.35 11.43 -31.79
N THR A 108 32.47 12.37 -32.10
CA THR A 108 31.30 12.15 -32.96
C THR A 108 31.71 12.07 -34.42
N GLN A 109 31.39 10.97 -35.11
CA GLN A 109 31.63 10.86 -36.55
C GLN A 109 30.63 11.71 -37.34
N PHE A 110 31.08 12.30 -38.45
CA PHE A 110 30.29 13.16 -39.31
C PHE A 110 29.02 12.45 -39.81
N GLU A 111 29.14 11.20 -40.25
CA GLU A 111 28.05 10.40 -40.79
C GLU A 111 26.94 10.15 -39.76
N ASP A 112 27.29 9.96 -38.49
CA ASP A 112 26.34 9.67 -37.41
C ASP A 112 25.54 10.92 -37.05
N ALA A 113 26.22 12.06 -36.89
CA ALA A 113 25.58 13.36 -36.74
C ALA A 113 24.70 13.72 -37.96
N LEU A 114 25.17 13.44 -39.18
CA LEU A 114 24.45 13.71 -40.43
C LEU A 114 23.20 12.84 -40.56
N LYS A 115 23.22 11.56 -40.12
CA LYS A 115 22.04 10.69 -40.08
C LYS A 115 20.94 11.32 -39.22
N VAL A 116 21.27 11.74 -38.00
CA VAL A 116 20.33 12.39 -37.06
C VAL A 116 19.78 13.69 -37.65
N ALA A 117 20.66 14.57 -38.16
CA ALA A 117 20.26 15.85 -38.75
C ALA A 117 19.39 15.70 -40.02
N ARG A 118 19.69 14.71 -40.87
CA ARG A 118 18.88 14.38 -42.06
C ARG A 118 17.51 13.83 -41.67
N ALA A 119 17.43 12.97 -40.65
CA ALA A 119 16.16 12.43 -40.16
C ALA A 119 15.27 13.53 -39.55
N ILE A 120 15.81 14.37 -38.66
CA ILE A 120 15.08 15.52 -38.06
C ILE A 120 14.55 16.48 -39.13
N THR A 121 15.20 16.53 -40.30
CA THR A 121 14.80 17.35 -41.45
C THR A 121 14.22 16.54 -42.61
N SER A 122 13.77 15.29 -42.37
CA SER A 122 13.11 14.44 -43.36
C SER A 122 11.59 14.64 -43.36
N PRO A 123 10.88 14.24 -44.43
CA PRO A 123 9.42 14.20 -44.44
C PRO A 123 8.82 13.21 -43.42
N GLU A 124 9.58 12.18 -43.00
CA GLU A 124 9.11 11.11 -42.11
C GLU A 124 8.91 11.65 -40.69
N LEU A 125 9.86 12.44 -40.18
CA LEU A 125 9.77 13.10 -38.88
C LEU A 125 9.07 14.47 -38.95
N ARG A 126 8.27 14.75 -39.99
CA ARG A 126 7.55 16.03 -40.13
C ARG A 126 6.57 16.31 -38.97
N SER A 127 6.04 15.25 -38.34
CA SER A 127 5.20 15.33 -37.13
C SER A 127 5.99 15.62 -35.86
N ILE A 128 7.32 15.61 -35.87
CA ILE A 128 8.17 16.07 -34.77
C ILE A 128 8.51 17.54 -34.97
N ARG A 129 8.40 18.35 -33.91
CA ARG A 129 9.07 19.65 -33.75
C ARG A 129 10.29 19.44 -32.85
N ALA A 130 11.48 19.42 -33.44
CA ALA A 130 12.71 19.20 -32.71
C ALA A 130 13.21 20.51 -32.10
N VAL A 131 13.46 20.53 -30.80
CA VAL A 131 13.99 21.69 -30.08
C VAL A 131 15.28 21.27 -29.38
N SER A 132 16.41 21.89 -29.69
CA SER A 132 17.66 21.58 -28.98
C SER A 132 17.77 22.43 -27.71
N LEU A 133 17.93 21.78 -26.56
CA LEU A 133 18.24 22.38 -25.27
C LEU A 133 19.72 22.17 -24.97
N VAL A 134 20.52 23.24 -25.05
CA VAL A 134 21.98 23.17 -24.92
C VAL A 134 22.40 23.71 -23.55
N ASN A 135 22.72 22.81 -22.60
CA ASN A 135 23.01 23.13 -21.20
C ASN A 135 24.52 23.15 -20.86
N GLY A 136 25.37 22.69 -21.77
CA GLY A 136 26.82 22.76 -21.66
C GLY A 136 27.47 23.03 -23.03
N PRO A 137 28.80 23.07 -23.11
CA PRO A 137 29.51 23.24 -24.37
C PRO A 137 29.47 21.97 -25.26
N VAL A 138 29.08 22.15 -26.53
CA VAL A 138 29.02 21.12 -27.56
C VAL A 138 29.94 21.51 -28.72
N VAL A 139 30.85 20.61 -29.08
CA VAL A 139 31.86 20.77 -30.16
C VAL A 139 31.85 19.55 -31.09
N GLY A 140 32.61 19.61 -32.18
CA GLY A 140 32.65 18.53 -33.18
C GLY A 140 31.30 18.35 -33.88
N HIS A 141 31.08 17.19 -34.50
CA HIS A 141 29.86 16.98 -35.29
C HIS A 141 28.57 16.85 -34.48
N SER A 142 28.63 16.74 -33.14
CA SER A 142 27.44 16.85 -32.27
C SER A 142 26.70 18.19 -32.41
N THR A 143 27.34 19.20 -33.02
CA THR A 143 26.72 20.48 -33.41
C THR A 143 25.69 20.37 -34.55
N LEU A 144 25.84 19.41 -35.47
CA LEU A 144 25.02 19.34 -36.70
C LEU A 144 23.52 19.06 -36.43
N PRO A 145 23.14 18.15 -35.50
CA PRO A 145 21.73 17.99 -35.09
C PRO A 145 21.12 19.24 -34.44
N ILE A 146 21.94 20.07 -33.78
CA ILE A 146 21.49 21.35 -33.19
C ILE A 146 21.12 22.33 -34.30
N LEU A 147 21.96 22.45 -35.34
CA LEU A 147 21.70 23.26 -36.54
C LEU A 147 20.47 22.78 -37.35
N ALA A 148 20.06 21.52 -37.19
CA ALA A 148 18.93 20.89 -37.88
C ALA A 148 17.56 21.09 -37.19
N SER A 149 17.54 21.66 -35.98
CA SER A 149 16.36 21.80 -35.12
C SER A 149 15.41 22.93 -35.55
N ASP A 150 14.13 22.84 -35.16
CA ASP A 150 13.12 23.89 -35.40
C ASP A 150 13.30 25.11 -34.48
N ALA A 151 13.88 24.92 -33.31
CA ALA A 151 14.18 25.98 -32.34
C ALA A 151 15.35 25.55 -31.43
N ILE A 152 15.97 26.52 -30.79
CA ILE A 152 17.01 26.32 -29.78
C ILE A 152 16.62 27.03 -28.49
N VAL A 153 16.90 26.37 -27.37
CA VAL A 153 16.85 26.92 -26.02
C VAL A 153 18.24 26.70 -25.40
N MET A 154 18.75 27.68 -24.66
CA MET A 154 20.09 27.63 -24.09
C MET A 154 20.01 27.59 -22.55
N GLY A 155 20.82 26.74 -21.92
CA GLY A 155 21.17 26.93 -20.51
C GLY A 155 22.22 28.04 -20.35
N PRO A 156 22.44 28.61 -19.14
CA PRO A 156 23.42 29.67 -18.93
C PRO A 156 24.87 29.29 -19.28
N ARG A 157 25.19 27.99 -19.20
CA ARG A 157 26.50 27.39 -19.57
C ARG A 157 26.54 26.83 -20.99
N GLY A 158 25.44 26.93 -21.74
CA GLY A 158 25.34 26.38 -23.08
C GLY A 158 26.22 27.12 -24.08
N VAL A 159 27.02 26.37 -24.84
CA VAL A 159 27.88 26.89 -25.91
C VAL A 159 27.79 25.96 -27.12
N ILE A 160 27.63 26.55 -28.31
CA ILE A 160 27.81 25.83 -29.58
C ILE A 160 29.19 26.25 -30.12
N GLY A 161 30.13 25.31 -30.19
CA GLY A 161 31.50 25.56 -30.61
C GLY A 161 31.81 25.04 -32.02
N ASP A 162 33.10 25.02 -32.33
CA ASP A 162 33.70 24.53 -33.57
C ASP A 162 33.33 23.05 -33.86
N ALA A 163 32.83 22.84 -35.08
CA ALA A 163 32.41 21.55 -35.60
C ALA A 163 33.54 20.71 -36.19
N SER A 164 34.67 21.33 -36.57
CA SER A 164 35.88 20.65 -37.03
C SER A 164 36.75 20.14 -35.87
N ALA A 165 36.38 20.42 -34.62
CA ALA A 165 37.11 20.00 -33.43
C ALA A 165 37.20 18.45 -33.35
N GLY A 166 38.38 17.91 -33.64
CA GLY A 166 38.66 16.47 -33.71
C GLY A 166 39.01 15.97 -35.12
N GLU A 167 38.77 16.76 -36.16
CA GLU A 167 39.17 16.46 -37.54
C GLU A 167 40.69 16.63 -37.75
N SER A 168 41.23 15.93 -38.75
CA SER A 168 42.64 16.02 -39.16
C SER A 168 42.87 16.87 -40.42
N SER A 169 41.82 17.18 -41.17
CA SER A 169 41.85 18.02 -42.38
C SER A 169 40.44 18.49 -42.75
N ALA A 170 40.28 19.75 -43.16
CA ALA A 170 39.00 20.28 -43.60
C ALA A 170 38.48 19.60 -44.89
N ASP A 171 37.19 19.25 -44.91
CA ASP A 171 36.50 18.67 -46.08
C ASP A 171 35.38 19.59 -46.57
N GLU A 172 35.47 20.02 -47.84
CA GLU A 172 34.47 20.86 -48.51
C GLU A 172 33.07 20.20 -48.52
N THR A 173 33.00 18.87 -48.57
CA THR A 173 31.77 18.06 -48.53
C THR A 173 31.02 18.23 -47.22
N ILE A 174 31.75 18.36 -46.11
CA ILE A 174 31.20 18.57 -44.77
C ILE A 174 30.60 19.98 -44.69
N THR A 175 31.33 21.01 -45.12
CA THR A 175 30.85 22.40 -45.19
C THR A 175 29.60 22.55 -46.06
N ILE A 176 29.57 21.91 -47.24
CA ILE A 176 28.38 21.88 -48.11
C ILE A 176 27.20 21.20 -47.40
N SER A 177 27.43 20.10 -46.70
CA SER A 177 26.39 19.35 -45.99
C SER A 177 25.82 20.12 -44.79
N TYR A 178 26.67 20.78 -44.01
CA TYR A 178 26.26 21.65 -42.90
C TYR A 178 25.37 22.80 -43.38
N ASN A 179 25.81 23.51 -44.42
CA ASN A 179 25.03 24.58 -45.04
C ASN A 179 23.69 24.08 -45.60
N ALA A 180 23.68 22.93 -46.27
CA ALA A 180 22.46 22.32 -46.79
C ALA A 180 21.47 21.88 -45.69
N VAL A 181 21.97 21.39 -44.55
CA VAL A 181 21.13 21.04 -43.39
C VAL A 181 20.56 22.30 -42.74
N ALA A 182 21.39 23.29 -42.40
CA ALA A 182 20.95 24.51 -41.73
C ALA A 182 19.97 25.32 -42.57
N ALA A 183 20.18 25.38 -43.90
CA ALA A 183 19.28 26.06 -44.84
C ALA A 183 17.84 25.50 -44.84
N LYS A 184 17.62 24.23 -44.49
CA LYS A 184 16.26 23.65 -44.43
C LYS A 184 15.39 24.25 -43.33
N ARG A 185 15.99 24.71 -42.23
CA ARG A 185 15.28 25.34 -41.10
C ARG A 185 15.43 26.87 -41.11
N GLY A 186 16.54 27.38 -41.62
CA GLY A 186 16.82 28.81 -41.69
C GLY A 186 17.07 29.48 -40.32
N LEU A 187 17.29 28.68 -39.27
CA LEU A 187 17.49 29.18 -37.89
C LEU A 187 18.85 29.87 -37.72
N PHE A 188 19.88 29.36 -38.40
CA PHE A 188 21.22 29.97 -38.42
C PHE A 188 21.47 30.67 -39.75
N PRO A 189 21.96 31.93 -39.74
CA PRO A 189 22.55 32.56 -40.91
C PRO A 189 23.72 31.72 -41.44
N LEU A 190 23.76 31.45 -42.75
CA LEU A 190 24.84 30.66 -43.38
C LEU A 190 26.27 31.15 -43.06
N PRO A 191 26.58 32.46 -42.94
CA PRO A 191 27.90 32.90 -42.50
C PRO A 191 28.32 32.34 -41.13
N ILE A 192 27.37 32.22 -40.18
CA ILE A 192 27.65 31.61 -38.88
C ILE A 192 27.90 30.11 -39.04
N VAL A 193 27.08 29.41 -39.85
CA VAL A 193 27.26 27.98 -40.13
C VAL A 193 28.63 27.70 -40.74
N THR A 194 29.07 28.52 -41.70
CA THR A 194 30.40 28.40 -42.31
C THR A 194 31.51 28.57 -41.27
N ALA A 195 31.43 29.56 -40.38
CA ALA A 195 32.43 29.79 -39.33
C ALA A 195 32.36 28.80 -38.14
N ILE A 196 31.27 28.04 -38.00
CA ILE A 196 31.20 26.87 -37.10
C ILE A 196 32.04 25.70 -37.67
N VAL A 197 32.08 25.53 -39.00
CA VAL A 197 32.75 24.38 -39.66
C VAL A 197 34.18 24.69 -40.08
N ASP A 198 34.47 25.94 -40.45
CA ASP A 198 35.80 26.39 -40.86
C ASP A 198 36.32 27.44 -39.86
N PRO A 199 37.14 27.06 -38.86
CA PRO A 199 37.76 28.02 -37.94
C PRO A 199 38.78 28.94 -38.64
N GLY A 200 39.13 28.69 -39.90
CA GLY A 200 39.99 29.54 -40.73
C GLY A 200 39.31 30.82 -41.21
N VAL A 201 37.97 30.90 -41.25
CA VAL A 201 37.27 32.13 -41.69
C VAL A 201 37.01 33.09 -40.53
N GLU A 202 37.25 34.37 -40.78
CA GLU A 202 36.81 35.45 -39.89
C GLU A 202 35.29 35.64 -40.01
N LEU A 203 34.58 35.73 -38.88
CA LEU A 203 33.15 36.02 -38.77
C LEU A 203 32.93 37.34 -38.02
N ALA A 204 32.14 38.23 -38.62
CA ALA A 204 31.68 39.45 -37.96
C ALA A 204 30.19 39.72 -38.15
N GLN A 205 29.58 40.37 -37.15
CA GLN A 205 28.28 41.03 -37.26
C GLN A 205 28.50 42.46 -37.77
N VAL A 206 27.85 42.80 -38.89
CA VAL A 206 28.06 44.04 -39.65
C VAL A 206 26.74 44.82 -39.72
N ALA A 207 26.73 46.05 -39.21
CA ALA A 207 25.60 46.98 -39.37
C ALA A 207 25.80 47.86 -40.61
N LYS A 208 24.79 47.93 -41.49
CA LYS A 208 24.90 48.66 -42.76
C LYS A 208 24.40 50.10 -42.67
N VAL A 209 25.06 51.00 -43.39
CA VAL A 209 24.58 52.37 -43.63
C VAL A 209 23.25 52.31 -44.40
N GLY A 210 22.17 52.72 -43.75
CA GLY A 210 20.78 52.57 -44.23
C GLY A 210 19.91 51.65 -43.36
N GLY A 211 20.50 50.95 -42.39
CA GLY A 211 19.79 50.07 -41.45
C GLY A 211 19.86 48.60 -41.83
N GLY A 212 19.76 47.74 -40.81
CA GLY A 212 19.90 46.30 -40.93
C GLY A 212 21.28 45.79 -40.53
N GLU A 213 21.29 44.73 -39.72
CA GLU A 213 22.48 43.98 -39.32
C GLU A 213 22.53 42.68 -40.13
N THR A 214 23.73 42.25 -40.52
CA THR A 214 23.97 40.96 -41.16
C THR A 214 25.22 40.31 -40.60
N PHE A 215 25.33 39.00 -40.69
CA PHE A 215 26.60 38.32 -40.54
C PHE A 215 27.32 38.27 -41.89
N ALA A 216 28.65 38.27 -41.86
CA ALA A 216 29.51 38.12 -43.05
C ALA A 216 30.77 37.34 -42.66
N VAL A 217 31.30 36.58 -43.61
CA VAL A 217 32.54 35.80 -43.46
C VAL A 217 33.49 36.00 -44.64
N GLY A 218 34.78 35.79 -44.41
CA GLY A 218 35.78 35.67 -45.47
C GLY A 218 35.77 36.82 -46.49
N ASP A 219 35.67 36.49 -47.78
CA ASP A 219 35.69 37.50 -48.86
C ASP A 219 34.45 38.40 -48.88
N ASP A 220 33.29 37.96 -48.37
CA ASP A 220 32.13 38.84 -48.27
C ASP A 220 32.29 39.88 -47.15
N LEU A 221 33.00 39.53 -46.06
CA LEU A 221 33.40 40.49 -45.04
C LEU A 221 34.40 41.52 -45.59
N LYS A 222 35.37 41.10 -46.42
CA LYS A 222 36.28 42.02 -47.13
C LYS A 222 35.51 43.00 -48.01
N LYS A 223 34.55 42.52 -48.82
CA LYS A 223 33.70 43.39 -49.66
C LYS A 223 32.95 44.42 -48.82
N PHE A 224 32.39 44.07 -47.65
CA PHE A 224 31.73 45.05 -46.79
C PHE A 224 32.70 46.13 -46.28
N ARG A 225 33.92 45.74 -45.88
CA ARG A 225 34.98 46.68 -45.45
C ARG A 225 35.43 47.61 -46.60
N GLU A 226 35.51 47.09 -47.83
CA GLU A 226 35.87 47.84 -49.05
C GLU A 226 34.74 48.77 -49.54
N ASP A 227 33.49 48.35 -49.42
CA ASP A 227 32.29 49.10 -49.88
C ASP A 227 32.04 50.42 -49.13
N GLY A 228 32.70 50.63 -47.98
CA GLY A 228 32.57 51.83 -47.16
C GLY A 228 31.19 52.05 -46.52
N LYS A 229 30.31 51.03 -46.55
CA LYS A 229 28.91 51.08 -46.08
C LYS A 229 28.70 50.40 -44.72
N VAL A 230 29.76 50.21 -43.96
CA VAL A 230 29.73 49.64 -42.60
C VAL A 230 29.61 50.78 -41.59
N LEU A 231 28.58 50.73 -40.75
CA LEU A 231 28.37 51.67 -39.64
C LEU A 231 29.09 51.19 -38.37
N SER A 232 29.04 49.89 -38.11
CA SER A 232 29.76 49.21 -37.04
C SER A 232 30.00 47.76 -37.40
N GLU A 233 31.09 47.21 -36.86
CA GLU A 233 31.51 45.83 -37.04
C GLU A 233 31.88 45.24 -35.66
N GLU A 234 31.36 44.06 -35.36
CA GLU A 234 31.70 43.29 -34.16
C GLU A 234 32.21 41.91 -34.61
N VAL A 235 33.51 41.65 -34.43
CA VAL A 235 34.13 40.36 -34.77
C VAL A 235 33.73 39.32 -33.72
N TRP A 236 33.11 38.23 -34.17
CA TRP A 236 32.65 37.12 -33.33
C TRP A 236 33.66 35.96 -33.31
N ALA A 237 34.41 35.78 -34.40
CA ALA A 237 35.61 34.93 -34.46
C ALA A 237 36.62 35.54 -35.43
N ALA A 238 37.89 35.59 -35.02
CA ALA A 238 39.00 35.95 -35.89
C ALA A 238 39.45 34.75 -36.73
N ALA A 239 40.02 34.98 -37.91
CA ALA A 239 40.55 33.91 -38.75
C ALA A 239 41.58 33.06 -37.99
N GLY A 240 41.36 31.74 -37.97
CA GLY A 240 42.18 30.77 -37.22
C GLY A 240 41.78 30.60 -35.75
N VAL A 241 40.73 31.26 -35.26
CA VAL A 241 40.22 31.14 -33.89
C VAL A 241 38.87 30.41 -33.92
N PRO A 242 38.77 29.18 -33.35
CA PRO A 242 37.52 28.43 -33.26
C PRO A 242 36.36 29.25 -32.72
N LEU A 243 35.26 29.33 -33.49
CA LEU A 243 34.06 30.04 -33.08
C LEU A 243 33.43 29.37 -31.85
N ARG A 244 33.01 30.19 -30.88
CA ARG A 244 32.21 29.77 -29.73
C ARG A 244 31.02 30.71 -29.63
N LEU A 245 29.82 30.15 -29.69
CA LEU A 245 28.56 30.87 -29.59
C LEU A 245 27.93 30.59 -28.22
N ASP A 246 28.02 31.56 -27.32
CA ASP A 246 27.38 31.48 -26.01
C ASP A 246 25.87 31.79 -26.05
N ALA A 247 25.18 31.51 -24.95
CA ALA A 247 23.75 31.76 -24.81
C ALA A 247 23.34 33.23 -25.06
N LYS A 248 24.22 34.21 -24.75
CA LYS A 248 23.95 35.65 -24.94
C LYS A 248 24.11 36.05 -26.40
N GLN A 249 25.15 35.58 -27.10
CA GLN A 249 25.36 35.79 -28.53
C GLN A 249 24.21 35.19 -29.35
N LEU A 250 23.83 33.93 -29.07
CA LEU A 250 22.70 33.27 -29.75
C LEU A 250 21.37 33.97 -29.48
N ARG A 251 21.19 34.56 -28.29
CA ARG A 251 20.01 35.38 -27.97
C ARG A 251 20.04 36.74 -28.69
N LYS A 252 21.19 37.41 -28.75
CA LYS A 252 21.41 38.67 -29.48
C LYS A 252 21.12 38.51 -30.98
N ALA A 253 21.60 37.43 -31.58
CA ALA A 253 21.33 37.07 -32.99
C ALA A 253 19.89 36.59 -33.26
N ARG A 254 19.04 36.47 -32.23
CA ARG A 254 17.67 35.91 -32.32
C ARG A 254 17.60 34.45 -32.81
N ILE A 255 18.68 33.69 -32.65
CA ILE A 255 18.79 32.26 -32.98
C ILE A 255 18.21 31.43 -31.83
N SER A 256 18.47 31.83 -30.58
CA SER A 256 17.88 31.19 -29.39
C SER A 256 16.51 31.80 -29.03
N ALA A 257 15.54 30.92 -28.77
CA ALA A 257 14.21 31.26 -28.29
C ALA A 257 14.23 31.83 -26.85
N GLY A 258 15.22 31.47 -26.04
CA GLY A 258 15.39 31.95 -24.67
C GLY A 258 16.57 31.31 -23.94
N ILE A 259 16.87 31.83 -22.75
CA ILE A 259 17.83 31.25 -21.80
C ILE A 259 17.03 30.75 -20.61
N VAL A 260 17.30 29.52 -20.15
CA VAL A 260 16.51 28.85 -19.10
C VAL A 260 17.41 28.08 -18.13
N ASP A 261 17.05 28.07 -16.86
CA ASP A 261 17.78 27.38 -15.79
C ASP A 261 17.19 26.00 -15.46
N SER A 262 15.97 25.70 -15.90
CA SER A 262 15.27 24.45 -15.58
C SER A 262 14.39 23.91 -16.71
N MET A 263 13.98 22.64 -16.58
CA MET A 263 13.03 21.99 -17.48
C MET A 263 11.63 22.62 -17.39
N GLU A 264 11.26 23.17 -16.23
CA GLU A 264 10.01 23.91 -16.02
C GLU A 264 9.99 25.21 -16.83
N GLN A 265 11.07 26.00 -16.75
CA GLN A 265 11.23 27.20 -17.58
C GLN A 265 11.28 26.84 -19.07
N THR A 266 11.92 25.71 -19.42
CA THR A 266 11.91 25.18 -20.80
C THR A 266 10.50 24.87 -21.28
N ALA A 267 9.67 24.23 -20.44
CA ALA A 267 8.29 23.92 -20.76
C ALA A 267 7.46 25.20 -20.95
N GLU A 268 7.60 26.18 -20.05
CA GLU A 268 6.90 27.46 -20.18
C GLU A 268 7.31 28.23 -21.45
N LEU A 269 8.61 28.30 -21.76
CA LEU A 269 9.13 28.98 -22.95
C LEU A 269 8.61 28.37 -24.27
N LEU A 270 8.26 27.07 -24.25
CA LEU A 270 7.78 26.32 -25.40
C LEU A 270 6.25 26.19 -25.46
N ASP A 271 5.52 26.86 -24.56
CA ASP A 271 4.07 26.75 -24.36
C ASP A 271 3.61 25.28 -24.16
N LEU A 272 4.35 24.54 -23.34
CA LEU A 272 4.08 23.15 -22.95
C LEU A 272 3.62 23.07 -21.49
N ALA A 273 2.69 22.15 -21.22
CA ALA A 273 2.23 21.88 -19.86
C ALA A 273 3.23 21.03 -19.07
N ALA A 274 3.89 20.07 -19.74
CA ALA A 274 4.98 19.26 -19.21
C ALA A 274 5.93 18.84 -20.35
N ILE A 275 7.17 18.50 -19.98
CA ILE A 275 8.11 17.80 -20.86
C ILE A 275 8.43 16.46 -20.20
N ASN A 276 7.95 15.37 -20.79
CA ASN A 276 8.06 14.04 -20.23
C ASN A 276 9.30 13.34 -20.78
N PRO A 277 10.23 12.81 -19.95
CA PRO A 277 11.34 12.01 -20.48
C PRO A 277 10.79 10.80 -21.23
N VAL A 278 11.25 10.60 -22.47
CA VAL A 278 11.02 9.34 -23.17
C VAL A 278 11.64 8.26 -22.31
N GLU A 279 10.85 7.27 -21.92
CA GLU A 279 11.36 6.12 -21.18
C GLU A 279 12.60 5.60 -21.89
N LYS A 280 13.74 5.59 -21.18
CA LYS A 280 14.92 4.86 -21.64
C LYS A 280 14.44 3.45 -21.87
N ASN A 281 14.50 2.99 -23.13
CA ASN A 281 14.17 1.63 -23.52
C ASN A 281 14.94 0.74 -22.52
N ARG A 282 14.20 0.07 -21.61
CA ARG A 282 14.74 -0.51 -20.37
C ARG A 282 16.03 -1.28 -20.70
N LEU A 283 17.18 -0.76 -20.22
CA LEU A 283 18.55 -1.22 -20.48
C LEU A 283 18.63 -2.67 -21.00
N ASP A 284 19.23 -2.87 -22.18
CA ASP A 284 19.27 -4.18 -22.83
C ASP A 284 19.86 -5.26 -21.89
N GLY A 285 19.08 -6.32 -21.67
CA GLY A 285 19.38 -7.40 -20.74
C GLY A 285 18.11 -7.95 -20.09
N GLU A 286 18.06 -9.27 -19.89
CA GLU A 286 16.90 -9.91 -19.24
C GLU A 286 16.70 -9.36 -17.82
N ALA A 287 15.47 -8.97 -17.49
CA ALA A 287 15.14 -8.59 -16.12
C ALA A 287 15.11 -9.85 -15.24
N ASN A 288 15.87 -9.81 -14.14
CA ASN A 288 15.89 -10.88 -13.15
C ASN A 288 15.72 -10.30 -11.76
N GLY A 289 14.65 -10.74 -11.11
CA GLY A 289 14.09 -10.09 -9.92
C GLY A 289 14.33 -10.87 -8.64
N ALA A 290 14.35 -10.13 -7.53
CA ALA A 290 14.22 -10.68 -6.19
C ALA A 290 13.03 -10.04 -5.46
N LEU A 291 12.25 -10.85 -4.73
CA LEU A 291 11.00 -10.42 -4.09
C LEU A 291 11.20 -10.12 -2.60
N LEU A 292 10.82 -8.94 -2.15
CA LEU A 292 10.64 -8.61 -0.75
C LEU A 292 9.14 -8.58 -0.39
N GLU A 293 8.78 -9.14 0.76
CA GLU A 293 7.41 -9.14 1.31
C GLU A 293 7.37 -8.27 2.58
N ILE A 294 6.92 -7.02 2.46
CA ILE A 294 6.70 -6.11 3.58
C ILE A 294 5.26 -6.28 4.04
N ALA A 295 5.04 -7.18 5.01
CA ALA A 295 3.72 -7.47 5.56
C ALA A 295 3.65 -7.19 7.08
N GLY A 296 2.65 -6.43 7.53
CA GLY A 296 2.46 -6.06 8.94
C GLY A 296 3.40 -4.94 9.43
N SER A 297 3.60 -4.84 10.75
CA SER A 297 4.32 -3.74 11.39
C SER A 297 5.78 -3.60 10.93
N ILE A 298 6.21 -2.36 10.71
CA ILE A 298 7.58 -2.00 10.34
C ILE A 298 8.37 -1.68 11.61
N SER A 299 9.48 -2.36 11.82
CA SER A 299 10.32 -2.18 13.01
C SER A 299 11.80 -2.43 12.71
N SER A 300 12.68 -1.83 13.51
CA SER A 300 14.12 -1.84 13.21
C SER A 300 14.75 -3.23 13.13
N GLY A 301 14.19 -4.23 13.82
CA GLY A 301 14.60 -5.63 13.73
C GLY A 301 14.24 -6.30 12.40
N ARG A 302 13.12 -5.91 11.78
CA ARG A 302 12.70 -6.40 10.45
C ARG A 302 13.41 -5.66 9.34
N VAL A 303 13.52 -4.33 9.43
CA VAL A 303 14.22 -3.50 8.43
C VAL A 303 15.68 -3.90 8.26
N ARG A 304 16.45 -4.06 9.35
CA ARG A 304 17.84 -4.57 9.26
C ARG A 304 17.94 -5.95 8.58
N ARG A 305 16.94 -6.82 8.78
CA ARG A 305 16.90 -8.14 8.14
C ARG A 305 16.59 -8.03 6.65
N TRP A 306 15.59 -7.23 6.29
CA TRP A 306 15.22 -6.98 4.89
C TRP A 306 16.38 -6.35 4.11
N GLN A 307 17.05 -5.34 4.67
CA GLN A 307 18.27 -4.77 4.10
C GLN A 307 19.37 -5.83 3.90
N SER A 308 19.67 -6.63 4.92
CA SER A 308 20.67 -7.71 4.81
C SER A 308 20.33 -8.74 3.74
N ASN A 309 19.05 -9.14 3.63
CA ASN A 309 18.57 -10.08 2.63
C ASN A 309 18.61 -9.50 1.22
N LEU A 310 18.26 -8.22 1.05
CA LEU A 310 18.35 -7.49 -0.21
C LEU A 310 19.80 -7.33 -0.66
N SER A 311 20.71 -6.88 0.21
CA SER A 311 22.14 -6.76 -0.10
C SER A 311 22.74 -8.10 -0.54
N ALA A 312 22.40 -9.20 0.15
CA ALA A 312 22.86 -10.54 -0.22
C ALA A 312 22.37 -11.02 -1.62
N THR A 313 21.35 -10.37 -2.21
CA THR A 313 20.96 -10.66 -3.60
C THR A 313 21.92 -10.06 -4.63
N LEU A 314 22.59 -8.95 -4.28
CA LEU A 314 23.51 -8.24 -5.17
C LEU A 314 24.84 -9.00 -5.31
N ASP A 315 25.29 -9.67 -4.24
CA ASP A 315 26.47 -10.54 -4.21
C ASP A 315 26.40 -11.68 -5.26
N SER A 316 25.19 -12.06 -5.70
CA SER A 316 25.00 -13.09 -6.72
C SER A 316 25.34 -12.62 -8.15
N GLY A 317 25.45 -11.30 -8.38
CA GLY A 317 25.70 -10.70 -9.69
C GLY A 317 24.58 -10.88 -10.72
N TYR A 318 23.48 -11.57 -10.37
CA TYR A 318 22.42 -11.95 -11.32
C TYR A 318 21.11 -11.17 -11.11
N VAL A 319 20.90 -10.52 -9.96
CA VAL A 319 19.69 -9.73 -9.67
C VAL A 319 19.89 -8.29 -10.12
N ASN A 320 18.96 -7.78 -10.94
CA ASN A 320 18.96 -6.41 -11.47
C ASN A 320 17.64 -5.66 -11.23
N THR A 321 16.66 -6.29 -10.58
CA THR A 321 15.39 -5.68 -10.19
C THR A 321 15.00 -6.15 -8.79
N TRP A 322 14.59 -5.23 -7.92
CA TRP A 322 13.87 -5.61 -6.70
C TRP A 322 12.37 -5.44 -6.92
N VAL A 323 11.58 -6.37 -6.39
CA VAL A 323 10.11 -6.30 -6.38
C VAL A 323 9.66 -6.32 -4.93
N ILE A 324 9.00 -5.26 -4.48
CA ILE A 324 8.61 -5.04 -3.10
C ILE A 324 7.08 -5.13 -3.04
N THR A 325 6.57 -6.17 -2.41
CA THR A 325 5.14 -6.29 -2.09
C THR A 325 4.87 -5.67 -0.72
N ILE A 326 3.80 -4.87 -0.62
CA ILE A 326 3.48 -4.05 0.55
C ILE A 326 2.05 -4.34 1.00
N ASP A 327 1.92 -4.72 2.28
CA ASP A 327 0.68 -4.97 3.00
C ASP A 327 0.90 -4.59 4.47
N SER A 328 0.96 -3.28 4.73
CA SER A 328 1.38 -2.72 6.02
C SER A 328 0.61 -1.46 6.38
N GLY A 329 0.10 -1.45 7.61
CA GLY A 329 -0.43 -0.26 8.27
C GLY A 329 0.65 0.77 8.67
N GLY A 330 1.94 0.48 8.49
CA GLY A 330 3.04 1.30 9.03
C GLY A 330 3.61 0.76 10.34
N GLY A 331 4.51 1.54 10.97
CA GLY A 331 5.13 1.23 12.25
C GLY A 331 6.10 2.32 12.72
N ASP A 332 7.36 2.22 12.32
CA ASP A 332 8.46 3.09 12.74
C ASP A 332 8.94 3.95 11.54
N LEU A 333 8.63 5.25 11.59
CA LEU A 333 8.90 6.17 10.48
C LEU A 333 10.39 6.29 10.15
N ASP A 334 11.29 6.27 11.14
CA ASP A 334 12.74 6.39 10.89
C ASP A 334 13.24 5.16 10.10
N GLN A 335 12.65 3.99 10.36
CA GLN A 335 12.94 2.74 9.63
C GLN A 335 12.29 2.71 8.25
N SER A 336 11.09 3.27 8.11
CA SER A 336 10.41 3.44 6.82
C SER A 336 11.14 4.43 5.91
N ALA A 337 11.60 5.56 6.44
CA ALA A 337 12.46 6.52 5.74
C ALA A 337 13.77 5.88 5.27
N THR A 338 14.39 5.02 6.10
CA THR A 338 15.60 4.28 5.75
C THR A 338 15.40 3.36 4.52
N LEU A 339 14.26 2.66 4.42
CA LEU A 339 13.92 1.83 3.26
C LEU A 339 13.53 2.68 2.04
N ALA A 340 12.78 3.77 2.25
CA ALA A 340 12.35 4.66 1.19
C ALA A 340 13.55 5.33 0.50
N GLY A 341 14.58 5.76 1.24
CA GLY A 341 15.84 6.23 0.67
C GLY A 341 16.46 5.19 -0.27
N LEU A 342 16.65 3.96 0.23
CA LEU A 342 17.21 2.83 -0.53
C LEU A 342 16.42 2.50 -1.81
N PHE A 343 15.09 2.53 -1.77
CA PHE A 343 14.28 2.19 -2.95
C PHE A 343 14.17 3.33 -3.97
N SER A 344 14.29 4.59 -3.52
CA SER A 344 14.22 5.75 -4.42
C SER A 344 15.47 5.95 -5.29
N GLN A 345 16.61 5.36 -4.91
CA GLN A 345 17.88 5.43 -5.64
C GLN A 345 18.56 4.05 -5.67
N PRO A 346 18.08 3.13 -6.52
CA PRO A 346 18.76 1.85 -6.73
C PRO A 346 20.16 2.06 -7.32
N GLU A 347 21.19 1.60 -6.62
CA GLU A 347 22.57 1.64 -7.10
C GLU A 347 22.89 0.46 -8.04
N PRO A 348 23.73 0.63 -9.08
CA PRO A 348 24.17 -0.45 -9.95
C PRO A 348 24.74 -1.64 -9.14
N PRO A 349 24.36 -2.90 -9.42
CA PRO A 349 23.75 -3.41 -10.66
C PRO A 349 22.21 -3.34 -10.72
N LEU A 350 21.54 -2.76 -9.71
CA LEU A 350 20.09 -2.59 -9.75
C LEU A 350 19.69 -1.58 -10.82
N ARG A 351 18.55 -1.85 -11.45
CA ARG A 351 17.90 -0.98 -12.43
C ARG A 351 16.73 -0.25 -11.80
N ASP A 352 15.88 -1.01 -11.12
CA ASP A 352 14.56 -0.60 -10.64
C ASP A 352 14.26 -1.27 -9.28
N ALA A 353 13.55 -0.56 -8.41
CA ALA A 353 12.97 -1.08 -7.17
C ALA A 353 11.44 -0.94 -7.27
N ALA A 354 10.80 -1.94 -7.88
CA ALA A 354 9.38 -1.89 -8.22
C ALA A 354 8.48 -2.25 -7.03
N GLY A 355 7.35 -1.56 -6.87
CA GLY A 355 6.41 -1.75 -5.77
C GLY A 355 5.09 -2.38 -6.21
N LEU A 356 4.46 -3.17 -5.33
CA LEU A 356 3.08 -3.63 -5.46
C LEU A 356 2.37 -3.57 -4.10
N ILE A 357 1.37 -2.70 -3.96
CA ILE A 357 0.50 -2.66 -2.78
C ILE A 357 -0.58 -3.74 -2.96
N GLN A 358 -0.59 -4.74 -2.08
CA GLN A 358 -1.51 -5.87 -2.14
C GLN A 358 -2.76 -5.69 -1.27
N GLY A 359 -2.62 -5.02 -0.12
CA GLY A 359 -3.70 -4.71 0.82
C GLY A 359 -3.66 -3.24 1.20
N GLU A 360 -2.68 -2.82 1.99
CA GLU A 360 -2.51 -1.41 2.33
C GLU A 360 -1.04 -0.96 2.45
N ALA A 361 -0.83 0.35 2.30
CA ALA A 361 0.40 1.05 2.65
C ALA A 361 0.02 2.33 3.41
N ARG A 362 -0.36 2.20 4.69
CA ARG A 362 -0.82 3.32 5.53
C ARG A 362 0.33 4.02 6.25
N GLY A 363 0.10 5.26 6.70
CA GLY A 363 1.08 6.01 7.48
C GLY A 363 2.46 6.03 6.81
N ASP A 364 3.49 5.75 7.59
CA ASP A 364 4.88 5.67 7.14
C ASP A 364 5.15 4.60 6.07
N ALA A 365 4.35 3.53 5.98
CA ALA A 365 4.48 2.55 4.89
C ALA A 365 4.15 3.15 3.51
N ALA A 366 3.36 4.22 3.45
CA ALA A 366 3.12 4.96 2.22
C ALA A 366 4.41 5.58 1.67
N LEU A 367 5.34 6.03 2.53
CA LEU A 367 6.62 6.60 2.11
C LEU A 367 7.50 5.55 1.43
N ILE A 368 7.50 4.30 1.93
CA ILE A 368 8.18 3.17 1.29
C ILE A 368 7.58 2.90 -0.09
N ALA A 369 6.25 2.81 -0.18
CA ALA A 369 5.57 2.56 -1.44
C ALA A 369 5.88 3.67 -2.47
N LEU A 370 5.77 4.93 -2.05
CA LEU A 370 6.03 6.13 -2.85
C LEU A 370 7.52 6.36 -3.18
N ALA A 371 8.42 5.54 -2.65
CA ALA A 371 9.81 5.46 -3.10
C ALA A 371 10.05 4.41 -4.20
N CYS A 372 9.19 3.40 -4.32
CA CYS A 372 9.33 2.39 -5.36
C CYS A 372 8.98 2.93 -6.75
N GLN A 373 9.73 2.52 -7.78
CA GLN A 373 9.44 2.84 -9.18
C GLN A 373 9.74 1.65 -10.10
N PRO A 374 8.80 1.21 -10.95
CA PRO A 374 7.37 1.60 -10.95
C PRO A 374 6.62 1.08 -9.72
N LEU A 375 5.55 1.75 -9.32
CA LEU A 375 4.64 1.35 -8.24
C LEU A 375 3.28 0.92 -8.84
N TYR A 376 2.78 -0.23 -8.41
CA TYR A 376 1.46 -0.75 -8.78
C TYR A 376 0.57 -0.96 -7.55
N MET A 377 -0.74 -0.97 -7.77
CA MET A 377 -1.75 -1.26 -6.74
C MET A 377 -2.72 -2.35 -7.21
N THR A 378 -3.15 -3.24 -6.30
CA THR A 378 -4.35 -4.06 -6.53
C THR A 378 -5.61 -3.19 -6.42
N PRO A 379 -6.74 -3.55 -7.09
CA PRO A 379 -7.93 -2.69 -7.14
C PRO A 379 -8.53 -2.33 -5.77
N ASP A 380 -8.46 -3.26 -4.81
CA ASP A 380 -9.02 -3.09 -3.47
C ASP A 380 -8.02 -2.50 -2.45
N SER A 381 -6.79 -2.15 -2.89
CA SER A 381 -5.75 -1.66 -1.98
C SER A 381 -5.81 -0.16 -1.69
N THR A 382 -5.27 0.25 -0.54
CA THR A 382 -5.22 1.67 -0.14
C THR A 382 -3.79 2.18 0.06
N LEU A 383 -3.50 3.37 -0.45
CA LEU A 383 -2.23 4.09 -0.29
C LEU A 383 -2.42 5.32 0.62
N GLY A 384 -1.63 5.43 1.68
CA GLY A 384 -1.64 6.56 2.62
C GLY A 384 -2.83 6.61 3.58
N GLY A 385 -2.95 7.75 4.25
CA GLY A 385 -3.92 7.96 5.32
C GLY A 385 -3.47 7.36 6.67
N PRO A 386 -4.36 7.33 7.67
CA PRO A 386 -4.00 6.98 9.05
C PRO A 386 -3.50 5.53 9.16
N GLY A 387 -2.41 5.32 9.92
CA GLY A 387 -1.76 4.03 10.07
C GLY A 387 -1.49 3.61 11.52
N SER A 388 -0.58 2.65 11.68
CA SER A 388 -0.13 2.08 12.94
C SER A 388 0.43 3.12 13.90
N ASP A 389 1.12 4.14 13.39
CA ASP A 389 1.54 5.33 14.14
C ASP A 389 1.04 6.62 13.46
N VAL A 390 1.21 7.76 14.13
CA VAL A 390 0.81 9.08 13.67
C VAL A 390 2.05 9.89 13.31
N VAL A 391 2.30 10.06 12.01
CA VAL A 391 3.30 11.00 11.49
C VAL A 391 2.87 12.42 11.86
N THR A 392 3.74 13.18 12.52
CA THR A 392 3.49 14.57 12.90
C THR A 392 4.10 15.57 11.92
N GLN A 393 3.78 16.86 12.06
CA GLN A 393 4.43 17.90 11.25
C GLN A 393 5.95 17.97 11.50
N ASP A 394 6.39 17.87 12.76
CA ASP A 394 7.82 17.84 13.13
C ASP A 394 8.57 16.66 12.47
N ASP A 395 7.86 15.55 12.21
CA ASP A 395 8.42 14.39 11.50
C ASP A 395 8.50 14.61 9.99
N LEU A 396 7.51 15.29 9.39
CA LEU A 396 7.61 15.73 7.99
C LEU A 396 8.77 16.70 7.81
N ASP A 397 8.90 17.70 8.68
CA ASP A 397 9.96 18.71 8.60
C ASP A 397 11.36 18.07 8.77
N ARG A 398 11.48 17.02 9.61
CA ARG A 398 12.71 16.21 9.74
C ARG A 398 13.10 15.48 8.45
N TYR A 399 12.10 15.02 7.68
CA TYR A 399 12.28 14.20 6.48
C TYR A 399 12.03 14.94 5.16
N GLU A 400 11.81 16.26 5.17
CA GLU A 400 11.48 17.05 3.97
C GLU A 400 12.52 16.88 2.84
N GLU A 401 13.82 16.89 3.15
CA GLU A 401 14.88 16.68 2.15
C GLU A 401 14.77 15.30 1.48
N LEU A 402 14.49 14.25 2.27
CA LEU A 402 14.29 12.89 1.77
C LEU A 402 12.99 12.78 0.97
N ILE A 403 11.90 13.41 1.41
CA ILE A 403 10.62 13.40 0.69
C ILE A 403 10.74 14.13 -0.65
N GLU A 404 11.41 15.28 -0.68
CA GLU A 404 11.74 16.03 -1.89
C GLU A 404 12.69 15.25 -2.82
N GLN A 405 13.65 14.50 -2.27
CA GLN A 405 14.51 13.57 -3.03
C GLN A 405 13.69 12.43 -3.65
N ILE A 406 12.86 11.74 -2.87
CA ILE A 406 11.95 10.69 -3.34
C ILE A 406 11.03 11.22 -4.43
N ALA A 407 10.44 12.40 -4.23
CA ALA A 407 9.57 13.08 -5.20
C ALA A 407 10.28 13.31 -6.54
N ARG A 408 11.51 13.85 -6.52
CA ARG A 408 12.33 14.06 -7.72
C ARG A 408 12.68 12.76 -8.44
N ASN A 409 13.19 11.76 -7.71
CA ASN A 409 13.60 10.48 -8.30
C ASN A 409 12.42 9.76 -8.95
N THR A 410 11.30 9.67 -8.22
CA THR A 410 10.10 8.93 -8.66
C THR A 410 9.15 9.74 -9.54
N LYS A 411 9.39 11.04 -9.72
CA LYS A 411 8.58 12.01 -10.48
C LYS A 411 7.17 12.24 -9.91
N ARG A 412 7.03 12.14 -8.58
CA ARG A 412 5.78 12.32 -7.83
C ARG A 412 5.73 13.73 -7.22
N SER A 413 4.55 14.24 -6.88
CA SER A 413 4.45 15.54 -6.17
C SER A 413 4.84 15.39 -4.70
N PRO A 414 5.78 16.20 -4.18
CA PRO A 414 6.18 16.16 -2.77
C PRO A 414 5.01 16.53 -1.83
N ALA A 415 4.14 17.47 -2.25
CA ALA A 415 2.96 17.84 -1.49
C ALA A 415 1.94 16.69 -1.37
N LEU A 416 1.75 15.91 -2.45
CA LEU A 416 0.91 14.70 -2.37
C LEU A 416 1.51 13.63 -1.46
N ILE A 417 2.84 13.42 -1.49
CA ILE A 417 3.51 12.49 -0.58
C ILE A 417 3.29 12.94 0.87
N ARG A 418 3.59 14.20 1.21
CA ARG A 418 3.38 14.75 2.55
C ARG A 418 1.92 14.64 3.01
N GLY A 419 0.95 14.95 2.14
CA GLY A 419 -0.49 14.87 2.45
C GLY A 419 -1.04 13.45 2.62
N LEU A 420 -0.34 12.42 2.11
CA LEU A 420 -0.66 11.02 2.37
C LEU A 420 -0.11 10.52 3.72
N LEU A 421 0.94 11.16 4.22
CA LEU A 421 1.55 10.86 5.53
C LEU A 421 0.86 11.62 6.66
N HIS A 422 0.57 12.91 6.47
CA HIS A 422 0.00 13.81 7.48
C HIS A 422 -1.42 14.25 7.13
N ARG A 423 -2.40 13.72 7.87
CA ARG A 423 -3.84 13.87 7.60
C ARG A 423 -4.32 15.32 7.48
N ASP A 424 -3.76 16.21 8.29
CA ASP A 424 -4.24 17.59 8.41
C ASP A 424 -3.53 18.55 7.43
N LEU A 425 -2.67 18.03 6.54
CA LEU A 425 -2.01 18.83 5.49
C LEU A 425 -2.96 19.02 4.28
N VAL A 426 -3.31 20.27 3.99
CA VAL A 426 -4.28 20.61 2.94
C VAL A 426 -3.58 20.88 1.61
N VAL A 427 -3.72 19.94 0.66
CA VAL A 427 -3.17 20.04 -0.69
C VAL A 427 -4.25 20.42 -1.69
N TYR A 428 -3.97 21.40 -2.55
CA TYR A 428 -4.86 21.81 -3.65
C TYR A 428 -4.28 21.48 -5.01
N ARG A 429 -5.16 21.29 -5.99
CA ARG A 429 -4.81 21.29 -7.41
C ARG A 429 -4.71 22.73 -7.92
N TYR A 430 -3.53 23.14 -8.36
CA TYR A 430 -3.31 24.43 -9.03
C TYR A 430 -3.13 24.22 -10.54
N THR A 431 -3.73 25.10 -11.35
CA THR A 431 -3.56 25.11 -12.82
C THR A 431 -2.99 26.45 -13.26
N ASN A 432 -1.86 26.45 -13.96
CA ASN A 432 -1.23 27.67 -14.45
C ASN A 432 -2.10 28.32 -15.55
N LYS A 433 -2.43 29.60 -15.39
CA LYS A 433 -3.38 30.31 -16.28
C LYS A 433 -2.87 30.51 -17.71
N LYS A 434 -1.56 30.45 -17.93
CA LYS A 434 -0.91 30.65 -19.24
C LYS A 434 -0.61 29.33 -19.94
N THR A 435 -0.02 28.35 -19.24
CA THR A 435 0.44 27.08 -19.85
C THR A 435 -0.55 25.93 -19.70
N GLY A 436 -1.55 26.04 -18.81
CA GLY A 436 -2.44 24.95 -18.43
C GLY A 436 -1.77 23.85 -17.60
N ARG A 437 -0.50 24.01 -17.20
CA ARG A 437 0.22 23.06 -16.35
C ARG A 437 -0.51 22.87 -15.01
N VAL A 438 -0.65 21.62 -14.57
CA VAL A 438 -1.16 21.29 -13.24
C VAL A 438 0.01 21.09 -12.27
N ARG A 439 -0.13 21.62 -11.04
CA ARG A 439 0.75 21.38 -9.89
C ARG A 439 -0.12 21.05 -8.67
N PHE A 440 0.29 20.08 -7.86
CA PHE A 440 -0.29 19.85 -6.54
C PHE A 440 0.65 20.44 -5.49
N ALA A 441 0.10 21.29 -4.61
CA ALA A 441 0.85 22.08 -3.63
C ALA A 441 -0.07 22.44 -2.44
N THR A 442 0.51 22.70 -1.26
CA THR A 442 -0.18 23.50 -0.25
C THR A 442 -0.20 24.98 -0.67
N GLU A 443 -0.92 25.82 0.07
CA GLU A 443 -0.95 27.27 -0.19
C GLU A 443 0.39 27.98 0.15
N GLU A 444 1.23 27.34 0.97
CA GLU A 444 2.58 27.81 1.31
C GLU A 444 3.60 27.32 0.27
N ASP A 445 3.58 26.03 -0.10
CA ASP A 445 4.48 25.45 -1.13
C ASP A 445 4.37 26.16 -2.49
N LEU A 446 3.21 26.75 -2.80
CA LEU A 446 3.00 27.47 -4.05
C LEU A 446 3.93 28.69 -4.17
N VAL A 447 4.16 29.40 -3.06
CA VAL A 447 4.88 30.68 -3.02
C VAL A 447 6.22 30.64 -2.28
N ARG A 448 6.54 29.52 -1.61
CA ARG A 448 7.74 29.29 -0.78
C ARG A 448 9.03 29.82 -1.43
N ASP A 449 9.20 29.55 -2.73
CA ASP A 449 10.42 29.81 -3.48
C ASP A 449 10.30 30.99 -4.47
N ALA A 450 9.23 31.80 -4.38
CA ALA A 450 8.95 32.90 -5.31
C ALA A 450 9.46 34.26 -4.79
N GLU A 451 10.21 34.99 -5.62
CA GLU A 451 10.67 36.37 -5.32
C GLU A 451 9.51 37.35 -5.12
N ASP A 452 8.43 37.17 -5.89
CA ASP A 452 7.17 37.90 -5.77
C ASP A 452 6.04 36.88 -5.59
N GLN A 453 5.57 36.75 -4.34
CA GLN A 453 4.54 35.79 -3.95
C GLN A 453 3.15 36.15 -4.51
N ASP A 454 2.85 37.43 -4.71
CA ASP A 454 1.56 37.89 -5.24
C ASP A 454 1.50 37.61 -6.74
N ALA A 455 2.56 37.95 -7.48
CA ALA A 455 2.69 37.61 -8.90
C ALA A 455 2.70 36.09 -9.15
N GLU A 456 3.22 35.29 -8.22
CA GLU A 456 3.11 33.83 -8.30
C GLU A 456 1.67 33.35 -8.03
N ARG A 457 1.00 33.83 -6.97
CA ARG A 457 -0.44 33.54 -6.72
C ARG A 457 -1.31 33.91 -7.92
N GLU A 458 -1.05 35.04 -8.57
CA GLU A 458 -1.78 35.45 -9.77
C GLU A 458 -1.55 34.56 -10.99
N ARG A 459 -0.39 33.88 -11.12
CA ARG A 459 -0.09 32.95 -12.22
C ARG A 459 -0.89 31.65 -12.16
N TRP A 460 -1.32 31.23 -10.97
CA TRP A 460 -2.04 29.97 -10.76
C TRP A 460 -3.53 30.18 -10.47
N GLN A 461 -4.36 29.27 -10.97
CA GLN A 461 -5.76 29.13 -10.59
C GLN A 461 -5.87 27.96 -9.60
N ARG A 462 -6.31 28.24 -8.37
CA ARG A 462 -6.65 27.21 -7.39
C ARG A 462 -7.93 26.50 -7.82
N GLY A 463 -7.86 25.19 -7.98
CA GLY A 463 -8.99 24.29 -8.14
C GLY A 463 -9.30 23.58 -6.83
N ASP A 464 -9.83 22.36 -6.94
CA ASP A 464 -10.32 21.59 -5.80
C ASP A 464 -9.20 21.16 -4.84
N GLN A 465 -9.58 20.97 -3.56
CA GLN A 465 -8.77 20.28 -2.57
C GLN A 465 -8.65 18.79 -2.94
N VAL A 466 -7.47 18.21 -2.76
CA VAL A 466 -7.26 16.77 -2.94
C VAL A 466 -7.55 16.06 -1.63
N GLU A 467 -8.50 15.11 -1.64
CA GLU A 467 -8.83 14.30 -0.46
C GLU A 467 -7.77 13.21 -0.26
N LEU A 468 -6.80 13.47 0.62
CA LEU A 468 -5.71 12.53 0.98
C LEU A 468 -5.89 11.93 2.38
N ALA A 469 -6.70 12.57 3.23
CA ALA A 469 -6.83 12.30 4.67
C ALA A 469 -7.29 10.88 5.05
N ALA A 470 -7.93 10.14 4.14
CA ALA A 470 -8.37 8.76 4.35
C ALA A 470 -7.48 7.72 3.64
N GLY A 471 -6.45 8.16 2.91
CA GLY A 471 -5.77 7.36 1.90
C GLY A 471 -6.52 7.33 0.56
N LEU A 472 -5.88 6.78 -0.45
CA LEU A 472 -6.34 6.72 -1.83
C LEU A 472 -6.56 5.29 -2.29
N ASP A 473 -7.62 5.06 -3.06
CA ASP A 473 -7.76 3.85 -3.87
C ASP A 473 -6.82 3.87 -5.08
N ALA A 474 -6.67 2.71 -5.73
CA ALA A 474 -5.78 2.54 -6.88
C ALA A 474 -6.10 3.50 -8.04
N ARG A 475 -7.39 3.77 -8.29
CA ARG A 475 -7.84 4.63 -9.40
C ARG A 475 -7.47 6.09 -9.16
N LYS A 476 -7.69 6.59 -7.94
CA LYS A 476 -7.37 7.99 -7.59
C LYS A 476 -5.87 8.20 -7.46
N ALA A 477 -5.13 7.21 -6.95
CA ALA A 477 -3.68 7.24 -6.94
C ALA A 477 -3.10 7.29 -8.38
N LEU A 478 -3.71 6.60 -9.34
CA LEU A 478 -3.32 6.65 -10.76
C LEU A 478 -3.66 8.02 -11.39
N GLU A 479 -4.86 8.55 -11.15
CA GLU A 479 -5.28 9.87 -11.64
C GLU A 479 -4.34 11.01 -11.16
N LEU A 480 -3.83 10.89 -9.93
CA LEU A 480 -2.91 11.85 -9.31
C LEU A 480 -1.43 11.62 -9.69
N GLY A 481 -1.11 10.61 -10.51
CA GLY A 481 0.25 10.28 -10.93
C GLY A 481 1.14 9.73 -9.81
N LEU A 482 0.55 9.11 -8.80
CA LEU A 482 1.28 8.49 -7.67
C LEU A 482 1.65 7.03 -7.94
N ILE A 483 0.93 6.34 -8.83
CA ILE A 483 1.22 4.96 -9.26
C ILE A 483 1.32 4.88 -10.78
N ASP A 484 2.06 3.88 -11.25
CA ASP A 484 2.30 3.61 -12.67
C ASP A 484 1.22 2.69 -13.28
N GLY A 485 0.34 2.10 -12.46
CA GLY A 485 -0.88 1.43 -12.91
C GLY A 485 -1.53 0.48 -11.89
N GLU A 486 -2.74 0.02 -12.22
CA GLU A 486 -3.39 -1.08 -11.52
C GLU A 486 -2.80 -2.44 -11.96
N SER A 487 -2.54 -3.33 -11.01
CA SER A 487 -2.04 -4.70 -11.22
C SER A 487 -2.72 -5.66 -10.23
N PRO A 488 -3.49 -6.66 -10.69
CA PRO A 488 -4.28 -7.51 -9.81
C PRO A 488 -3.46 -8.55 -9.03
N SER A 489 -2.21 -8.82 -9.42
CA SER A 489 -1.38 -9.83 -8.76
C SER A 489 0.12 -9.64 -8.99
N LEU A 490 0.93 -10.35 -8.21
CA LEU A 490 2.39 -10.37 -8.37
C LEU A 490 2.80 -10.91 -9.76
N GLU A 491 2.06 -11.87 -10.32
CA GLU A 491 2.28 -12.40 -11.67
C GLU A 491 2.09 -11.33 -12.75
N ASP A 492 1.08 -10.46 -12.63
CA ASP A 492 0.85 -9.37 -13.59
C ASP A 492 1.93 -8.29 -13.47
N THR A 493 2.28 -7.89 -12.24
CA THR A 493 3.42 -6.99 -11.99
C THR A 493 4.72 -7.55 -12.57
N SER A 494 4.99 -8.84 -12.38
CA SER A 494 6.20 -9.49 -12.89
C SER A 494 6.27 -9.45 -14.42
N ARG A 495 5.15 -9.71 -15.11
CA ARG A 495 5.06 -9.55 -16.58
C ARG A 495 5.32 -8.11 -17.02
N ARG A 496 4.74 -7.11 -16.35
CA ARG A 496 4.93 -5.67 -16.67
C ARG A 496 6.37 -5.19 -16.45
N LEU A 497 7.10 -5.83 -15.53
CA LEU A 497 8.52 -5.59 -15.29
C LEU A 497 9.43 -6.32 -16.29
N GLY A 498 8.89 -7.21 -17.13
CA GLY A 498 9.67 -8.03 -18.06
C GLY A 498 10.34 -9.25 -17.42
N LEU A 499 9.93 -9.63 -16.21
CA LEU A 499 10.39 -10.84 -15.53
C LEU A 499 9.73 -12.07 -16.17
N LYS A 500 10.51 -13.14 -16.40
CA LYS A 500 10.03 -14.41 -16.97
C LYS A 500 9.01 -15.12 -16.07
N GLU A 501 9.27 -15.07 -14.76
CA GLU A 501 8.48 -15.71 -13.71
C GLU A 501 8.41 -14.77 -12.49
N PRO A 502 7.44 -14.94 -11.57
CA PRO A 502 7.42 -14.23 -10.30
C PRO A 502 8.74 -14.41 -9.54
N PRO A 503 9.38 -13.32 -9.08
CA PRO A 503 10.68 -13.40 -8.45
C PRO A 503 10.61 -14.13 -7.11
N LYS A 504 11.69 -14.84 -6.75
CA LYS A 504 11.73 -15.63 -5.52
C LYS A 504 11.91 -14.71 -4.30
N PRO A 505 11.25 -15.01 -3.16
CA PRO A 505 11.44 -14.26 -1.92
C PRO A 505 12.90 -14.17 -1.49
N VAL A 506 13.34 -13.01 -1.00
CA VAL A 506 14.67 -12.77 -0.44
C VAL A 506 14.81 -13.38 0.95
N SER A 507 14.83 -14.71 0.98
CA SER A 507 15.31 -15.55 2.09
C SER A 507 15.05 -15.03 3.52
N ASP A 508 13.79 -14.86 3.91
CA ASP A 508 13.46 -15.27 5.28
C ASP A 508 13.55 -16.79 5.32
N ARG A 509 14.35 -17.32 6.27
CA ARG A 509 14.53 -18.78 6.46
C ARG A 509 13.15 -19.43 6.44
N GLY A 510 12.97 -20.55 5.73
CA GLY A 510 11.63 -21.13 5.52
C GLY A 510 10.80 -21.33 6.80
N PHE A 511 11.47 -21.59 7.93
CA PHE A 511 10.87 -21.62 9.26
C PHE A 511 10.37 -20.25 9.77
N VAL A 512 11.12 -19.15 9.57
CA VAL A 512 10.71 -17.79 9.93
C VAL A 512 9.52 -17.35 9.09
N ARG A 513 9.57 -17.52 7.76
CA ARG A 513 8.43 -17.19 6.88
C ARG A 513 7.20 -18.05 7.21
N PHE A 514 7.38 -19.33 7.54
CA PHE A 514 6.31 -20.19 8.02
C PHE A 514 5.68 -19.63 9.31
N VAL A 515 6.48 -19.21 10.29
CA VAL A 515 5.99 -18.64 11.56
C VAL A 515 5.32 -17.27 11.36
N GLU A 516 5.87 -16.38 10.52
CA GLU A 516 5.23 -15.09 10.19
C GLU A 516 3.90 -15.30 9.45
N GLN A 517 3.84 -16.26 8.51
CA GLN A 517 2.60 -16.69 7.85
C GLN A 517 1.59 -17.31 8.85
N LEU A 518 2.08 -18.06 9.84
CA LEU A 518 1.29 -18.61 10.95
C LEU A 518 0.66 -17.49 11.80
N GLY A 519 1.41 -16.41 12.08
CA GLY A 519 0.94 -15.24 12.85
C GLY A 519 0.01 -14.29 12.10
N ARG A 520 0.11 -14.27 10.77
CA ARG A 520 -0.85 -13.60 9.87
C ARG A 520 -2.17 -14.39 9.72
N SER A 521 -2.17 -15.70 9.98
CA SER A 521 -3.39 -16.51 9.90
C SER A 521 -4.37 -16.18 11.04
N GLN A 522 -5.31 -15.27 10.77
CA GLN A 522 -6.40 -14.92 11.69
C GLN A 522 -7.25 -16.15 12.07
N ALA A 523 -7.41 -17.10 11.14
CA ALA A 523 -8.09 -18.36 11.41
C ALA A 523 -7.36 -19.23 12.45
N LEU A 524 -6.02 -19.31 12.40
CA LEU A 524 -5.26 -20.05 13.41
C LEU A 524 -5.25 -19.33 14.76
N ALA A 525 -5.08 -18.01 14.76
CA ALA A 525 -5.16 -17.21 15.98
C ALA A 525 -6.52 -17.42 16.69
N PHE A 526 -7.62 -17.36 15.93
CA PHE A 526 -8.96 -17.68 16.43
C PHE A 526 -9.07 -19.13 16.92
N LEU A 527 -8.53 -20.11 16.18
CA LEU A 527 -8.58 -21.53 16.56
C LEU A 527 -7.81 -21.82 17.85
N LEU A 528 -6.59 -21.27 18.00
CA LEU A 528 -5.79 -21.42 19.22
C LEU A 528 -6.50 -20.84 20.44
N LEU A 529 -7.09 -19.64 20.30
CA LEU A 529 -7.87 -19.02 21.38
C LEU A 529 -9.14 -19.80 21.68
N PHE A 530 -9.90 -20.19 20.66
CA PHE A 530 -11.15 -20.95 20.82
C PHE A 530 -10.90 -22.30 21.51
N VAL A 531 -9.92 -23.08 21.04
CA VAL A 531 -9.54 -24.35 21.67
C VAL A 531 -9.03 -24.10 23.09
N GLY A 532 -8.15 -23.12 23.30
CA GLY A 532 -7.60 -22.82 24.62
C GLY A 532 -8.66 -22.41 25.63
N PHE A 533 -9.61 -21.56 25.24
CA PHE A 533 -10.74 -21.15 26.08
C PHE A 533 -11.73 -22.30 26.33
N VAL A 534 -12.01 -23.15 25.34
CA VAL A 534 -12.89 -24.33 25.52
C VAL A 534 -12.25 -25.35 26.46
N THR A 535 -10.95 -25.65 26.35
CA THR A 535 -10.30 -26.61 27.24
C THR A 535 -10.03 -26.04 28.63
N LEU A 536 -9.80 -24.73 28.77
CA LEU A 536 -9.77 -24.04 30.07
C LEU A 536 -11.15 -24.11 30.75
N SER A 537 -12.23 -23.91 29.99
CA SER A 537 -13.61 -24.05 30.49
C SER A 537 -13.92 -25.48 30.93
N ALA A 538 -13.42 -26.49 30.20
CA ALA A 538 -13.57 -27.89 30.57
C ALA A 538 -12.84 -28.24 31.89
N GLU A 539 -11.62 -27.74 32.10
CA GLU A 539 -10.88 -27.88 33.36
C GLU A 539 -11.66 -27.30 34.54
N ALA A 540 -12.20 -26.09 34.39
CA ALA A 540 -12.94 -25.40 35.45
C ALA A 540 -14.24 -26.12 35.86
N ASN A 541 -14.85 -26.89 34.95
CA ASN A 541 -16.06 -27.70 35.23
C ASN A 541 -15.76 -29.02 35.95
N ALA A 542 -14.57 -29.59 35.75
CA ALA A 542 -14.19 -30.89 36.29
C ALA A 542 -12.76 -30.83 36.88
N PRO A 543 -12.58 -30.16 38.03
CA PRO A 543 -11.26 -29.99 38.65
C PRO A 543 -10.58 -31.34 38.91
N GLY A 544 -9.35 -31.51 38.39
CA GLY A 544 -8.55 -32.72 38.59
C GLY A 544 -8.22 -33.51 37.31
N LEU A 545 -8.81 -33.15 36.17
CA LEU A 545 -8.42 -33.69 34.86
C LEU A 545 -7.25 -32.90 34.28
N SER A 546 -5.98 -33.14 34.65
CA SER A 546 -4.85 -32.27 34.22
C SER A 546 -4.61 -32.05 32.70
N VAL A 547 -5.36 -32.72 31.82
CA VAL A 547 -5.18 -32.69 30.35
C VAL A 547 -5.79 -31.45 29.67
N PRO A 548 -7.07 -31.05 29.86
CA PRO A 548 -7.61 -29.84 29.22
C PRO A 548 -6.92 -28.55 29.68
N GLY A 549 -6.52 -28.46 30.95
CA GLY A 549 -5.68 -27.38 31.48
C GLY A 549 -4.33 -27.31 30.76
N PHE A 550 -3.62 -28.43 30.61
CA PHE A 550 -2.37 -28.45 29.83
C PHE A 550 -2.57 -28.03 28.36
N ILE A 551 -3.64 -28.50 27.71
CA ILE A 551 -3.97 -28.09 26.33
C ILE A 551 -4.23 -26.58 26.26
N SER A 552 -4.96 -26.00 27.23
CA SER A 552 -5.20 -24.55 27.27
C SER A 552 -3.90 -23.76 27.40
N MET A 553 -3.01 -24.20 28.29
CA MET A 553 -1.70 -23.58 28.51
C MET A 553 -0.86 -23.61 27.22
N VAL A 554 -0.83 -24.73 26.51
CA VAL A 554 -0.11 -24.86 25.23
C VAL A 554 -0.74 -23.98 24.14
N CYS A 555 -2.07 -23.96 24.03
CA CYS A 555 -2.77 -23.13 23.04
C CYS A 555 -2.54 -21.63 23.26
N PHE A 556 -2.64 -21.15 24.51
CA PHE A 556 -2.30 -19.76 24.83
C PHE A 556 -0.81 -19.50 24.61
N ALA A 557 0.11 -20.34 25.11
CA ALA A 557 1.54 -20.14 24.93
C ALA A 557 1.94 -20.05 23.44
N LEU A 558 1.37 -20.89 22.57
CA LEU A 558 1.58 -20.82 21.12
C LEU A 558 1.00 -19.53 20.51
N TYR A 559 -0.20 -19.12 20.92
CA TYR A 559 -0.79 -17.85 20.48
C TYR A 559 0.11 -16.66 20.87
N PHE A 560 0.56 -16.61 22.13
CA PHE A 560 1.44 -15.55 22.63
C PHE A 560 2.78 -15.53 21.91
N TRP A 561 3.42 -16.70 21.75
CA TRP A 561 4.68 -16.88 21.04
C TRP A 561 4.61 -16.40 19.58
N ILE A 562 3.55 -16.77 18.87
CA ILE A 562 3.34 -16.39 17.46
C ILE A 562 3.13 -14.88 17.32
N LYS A 563 2.35 -14.23 18.20
CA LYS A 563 2.11 -12.78 18.15
C LYS A 563 3.32 -11.95 18.60
N PHE A 564 4.08 -12.44 19.57
CA PHE A 564 5.36 -11.84 19.97
C PHE A 564 6.38 -11.87 18.81
N LEU A 565 6.49 -13.00 18.09
CA LEU A 565 7.35 -13.10 16.90
C LEU A 565 6.86 -12.26 15.71
N ALA A 566 5.54 -12.02 15.60
CA ALA A 566 4.98 -11.09 14.62
C ALA A 566 5.23 -9.61 14.97
N GLY A 567 5.76 -9.30 16.15
CA GLY A 567 6.04 -7.93 16.60
C GLY A 567 4.80 -7.10 16.90
N THR A 568 3.66 -7.73 17.18
CA THR A 568 2.40 -7.03 17.54
C THR A 568 2.12 -7.03 19.04
N ALA A 569 3.14 -7.30 19.86
CA ALA A 569 2.97 -7.50 21.29
C ALA A 569 4.28 -7.39 22.07
N GLU A 570 4.17 -6.91 23.31
CA GLU A 570 5.27 -6.76 24.25
C GLU A 570 5.04 -7.64 25.51
N TRP A 571 5.76 -7.32 26.58
CA TRP A 571 5.58 -7.99 27.88
C TRP A 571 4.31 -7.54 28.61
N LEU A 572 3.79 -6.35 28.29
CA LEU A 572 2.65 -5.76 28.99
C LEU A 572 1.39 -6.60 28.79
N GLU A 573 1.10 -7.00 27.56
CA GLU A 573 -0.09 -7.76 27.15
C GLU A 573 -0.09 -9.16 27.78
N LEU A 574 1.07 -9.82 27.76
CA LEU A 574 1.29 -11.12 28.38
C LEU A 574 1.05 -11.07 29.90
N VAL A 575 1.64 -10.07 30.57
CA VAL A 575 1.49 -9.91 32.03
C VAL A 575 0.05 -9.54 32.39
N LEU A 576 -0.59 -8.66 31.62
CA LEU A 576 -1.99 -8.24 31.85
C LEU A 576 -2.95 -9.43 31.71
N PHE A 577 -2.80 -10.23 30.65
CA PHE A 577 -3.58 -11.45 30.42
C PHE A 577 -3.36 -12.49 31.53
N ALA A 578 -2.10 -12.73 31.93
CA ALA A 578 -1.76 -13.68 32.98
C ALA A 578 -2.30 -13.28 34.36
N ILE A 579 -2.20 -11.99 34.73
CA ILE A 579 -2.82 -11.48 35.96
C ILE A 579 -4.35 -11.62 35.89
N GLY A 580 -4.95 -11.34 34.71
CA GLY A 580 -6.39 -11.55 34.51
C GLY A 580 -6.84 -12.98 34.81
N LEU A 581 -6.13 -13.99 34.28
CA LEU A 581 -6.40 -15.41 34.57
C LEU A 581 -6.17 -15.76 36.05
N ILE A 582 -5.14 -15.20 36.70
CA ILE A 582 -4.88 -15.41 38.13
C ILE A 582 -6.02 -14.82 38.97
N CYS A 583 -6.52 -13.62 38.65
CA CYS A 583 -7.66 -13.01 39.34
C CYS A 583 -8.95 -13.85 39.20
N ILE A 584 -9.22 -14.38 38.00
CA ILE A 584 -10.33 -15.33 37.77
C ILE A 584 -10.15 -16.59 38.62
N GLY A 585 -8.94 -17.16 38.68
CA GLY A 585 -8.63 -18.33 39.51
C GLY A 585 -8.81 -18.07 41.02
N ILE A 586 -8.38 -16.90 41.52
CA ILE A 586 -8.57 -16.52 42.93
C ILE A 586 -10.06 -16.42 43.26
N GLU A 587 -10.87 -15.83 42.39
CA GLU A 587 -12.33 -15.79 42.58
C GLU A 587 -12.89 -17.22 42.67
N ILE A 588 -12.59 -18.09 41.70
CA ILE A 588 -13.14 -19.46 41.64
C ILE A 588 -12.72 -20.34 42.84
N PHE A 589 -11.48 -20.23 43.32
CA PHE A 589 -10.93 -21.15 44.33
C PHE A 589 -10.91 -20.60 45.77
N VAL A 590 -10.94 -19.28 45.96
CA VAL A 590 -10.72 -18.64 47.28
C VAL A 590 -11.92 -17.84 47.77
N LEU A 591 -12.70 -17.23 46.86
CA LEU A 591 -13.78 -16.31 47.21
C LEU A 591 -15.16 -16.87 46.84
N PRO A 592 -16.03 -17.21 47.80
CA PRO A 592 -17.39 -17.65 47.49
C PRO A 592 -18.25 -16.45 47.02
N GLY A 593 -18.27 -16.20 45.70
CA GLY A 593 -19.05 -15.11 45.10
C GLY A 593 -18.83 -14.93 43.59
N PHE A 594 -19.35 -13.82 43.07
CA PHE A 594 -18.94 -13.24 41.79
C PHE A 594 -18.58 -11.77 42.05
N GLY A 595 -17.34 -11.55 42.45
CA GLY A 595 -16.82 -10.29 42.95
C GLY A 595 -15.94 -9.52 41.96
N VAL A 596 -15.21 -8.56 42.53
CA VAL A 596 -14.36 -7.63 41.79
C VAL A 596 -13.18 -8.35 41.11
N PHE A 597 -12.69 -9.47 41.67
CA PHE A 597 -11.60 -10.24 41.06
C PHE A 597 -12.06 -11.01 39.82
N GLY A 598 -13.27 -11.58 39.83
CA GLY A 598 -13.87 -12.21 38.65
C GLY A 598 -14.09 -11.23 37.48
N VAL A 599 -14.75 -10.10 37.74
CA VAL A 599 -15.04 -9.08 36.71
C VAL A 599 -13.76 -8.37 36.25
N GLY A 600 -12.91 -7.94 37.18
CA GLY A 600 -11.63 -7.30 36.88
C GLY A 600 -10.68 -8.23 36.12
N GLY A 601 -10.60 -9.49 36.54
CA GLY A 601 -9.81 -10.52 35.88
C GLY A 601 -10.26 -10.76 34.44
N LEU A 602 -11.57 -10.91 34.20
CA LEU A 602 -12.13 -11.05 32.84
C LEU A 602 -11.85 -9.81 31.98
N ALA A 603 -11.97 -8.61 32.53
CA ALA A 603 -11.65 -7.37 31.82
C ALA A 603 -10.16 -7.29 31.45
N MET A 604 -9.25 -7.68 32.35
CA MET A 604 -7.80 -7.74 32.08
C MET A 604 -7.44 -8.81 31.06
N THR A 605 -8.08 -9.99 31.10
CA THR A 605 -7.92 -11.05 30.09
C THR A 605 -8.40 -10.60 28.71
N ILE A 606 -9.56 -9.93 28.61
CA ILE A 606 -10.07 -9.36 27.34
C ILE A 606 -9.15 -8.24 26.85
N LEU A 607 -8.76 -7.30 27.71
CA LEU A 607 -7.91 -6.18 27.33
C LEU A 607 -6.53 -6.65 26.87
N GLY A 608 -5.88 -7.56 27.60
CA GLY A 608 -4.61 -8.17 27.19
C GLY A 608 -4.72 -8.88 25.84
N LEU A 609 -5.84 -9.58 25.59
CA LEU A 609 -6.09 -10.24 24.31
C LEU A 609 -6.27 -9.27 23.14
N VAL A 610 -6.96 -8.15 23.35
CA VAL A 610 -7.18 -7.11 22.33
C VAL A 610 -5.87 -6.39 22.01
N LEU A 611 -5.14 -5.96 23.05
CA LEU A 611 -3.85 -5.27 22.89
C LEU A 611 -2.83 -6.14 22.14
N MET A 612 -2.79 -7.45 22.38
CA MET A 612 -1.91 -8.42 21.69
C MET A 612 -2.07 -8.45 20.15
N SER A 613 -3.18 -7.92 19.63
CA SER A 613 -3.50 -7.92 18.20
C SER A 613 -3.22 -6.57 17.51
N GLN A 614 -2.60 -5.61 18.20
CA GLN A 614 -2.36 -4.25 17.71
C GLN A 614 -1.05 -3.66 18.25
N THR A 615 -0.52 -2.62 17.61
CA THR A 615 0.78 -2.01 17.95
C THR A 615 0.68 -0.78 18.86
N PHE A 616 -0.49 -0.51 19.42
CA PHE A 616 -0.77 0.70 20.21
C PHE A 616 -1.66 0.38 21.42
N VAL A 617 -1.52 1.14 22.50
CA VAL A 617 -2.32 0.97 23.72
C VAL A 617 -3.56 1.88 23.73
N ILE A 618 -3.38 3.16 23.37
CA ILE A 618 -4.44 4.17 23.32
C ILE A 618 -4.59 4.63 21.87
N PRO A 619 -5.78 4.54 21.26
CA PRO A 619 -5.98 4.94 19.87
C PRO A 619 -5.92 6.46 19.71
N LYS A 620 -5.14 6.92 18.73
CA LYS A 620 -4.93 8.34 18.38
C LYS A 620 -5.58 8.73 17.04
N ASN A 621 -5.88 7.76 16.17
CA ASN A 621 -6.39 8.00 14.82
C ASN A 621 -7.51 7.01 14.42
N THR A 622 -8.20 7.26 13.30
CA THR A 622 -9.35 6.45 12.86
C THR A 622 -9.01 4.98 12.60
N TYR A 623 -7.87 4.70 11.96
CA TYR A 623 -7.40 3.34 11.70
C TYR A 623 -7.18 2.57 13.02
N GLN A 624 -6.55 3.19 14.01
CA GLN A 624 -6.38 2.61 15.34
C GLN A 624 -7.73 2.37 16.05
N ILE A 625 -8.72 3.25 15.89
CA ILE A 625 -10.09 3.03 16.41
C ILE A 625 -10.76 1.82 15.74
N GLU A 626 -10.63 1.67 14.42
CA GLU A 626 -11.19 0.53 13.68
C GLU A 626 -10.51 -0.79 14.08
N VAL A 627 -9.18 -0.81 14.17
CA VAL A 627 -8.40 -1.97 14.63
C VAL A 627 -8.80 -2.37 16.05
N LEU A 628 -8.89 -1.41 16.98
CA LEU A 628 -9.30 -1.65 18.36
C LEU A 628 -10.75 -2.18 18.45
N THR A 629 -11.67 -1.57 17.70
CA THR A 629 -13.10 -1.95 17.70
C THR A 629 -13.29 -3.35 17.13
N ARG A 630 -12.58 -3.68 16.04
CA ARG A 630 -12.55 -5.02 15.45
C ARG A 630 -11.94 -6.04 16.42
N GLY A 631 -10.84 -5.71 17.07
CA GLY A 631 -10.20 -6.54 18.10
C GLY A 631 -11.14 -6.82 19.27
N LEU A 632 -11.83 -5.79 19.77
CA LEU A 632 -12.82 -5.90 20.85
C LEU A 632 -14.00 -6.79 20.46
N TRP A 633 -14.56 -6.65 19.25
CA TRP A 633 -15.62 -7.54 18.77
C TRP A 633 -15.17 -9.00 18.63
N ILE A 634 -13.93 -9.24 18.19
CA ILE A 634 -13.35 -10.59 18.13
C ILE A 634 -13.17 -11.16 19.55
N ALA A 635 -12.66 -10.38 20.50
CA ALA A 635 -12.46 -10.81 21.88
C ALA A 635 -13.79 -11.08 22.60
N LEU A 636 -14.79 -10.20 22.43
CA LEU A 636 -16.15 -10.41 22.94
C LEU A 636 -16.81 -11.62 22.28
N GLY A 637 -16.70 -11.78 20.96
CA GLY A 637 -17.19 -12.96 20.24
C GLY A 637 -16.54 -14.26 20.74
N GLY A 638 -15.24 -14.22 21.06
CA GLY A 638 -14.53 -15.32 21.72
C GLY A 638 -15.03 -15.61 23.13
N ALA A 639 -15.28 -14.58 23.95
CA ALA A 639 -15.81 -14.72 25.31
C ALA A 639 -17.26 -15.25 25.31
N PHE A 640 -18.13 -14.74 24.42
CA PHE A 640 -19.47 -15.31 24.21
C PHE A 640 -19.40 -16.72 23.61
N GLY A 641 -18.39 -17.04 22.80
CA GLY A 641 -18.09 -18.38 22.32
C GLY A 641 -17.67 -19.33 23.44
N LEU A 642 -16.94 -18.85 24.45
CA LEU A 642 -16.58 -19.59 25.66
C LEU A 642 -17.85 -19.88 26.50
N ILE A 643 -18.68 -18.88 26.76
CA ILE A 643 -19.94 -19.02 27.52
C ILE A 643 -20.94 -19.92 26.76
N GLY A 644 -21.07 -19.72 25.45
CA GLY A 644 -21.89 -20.56 24.57
C GLY A 644 -21.38 -21.99 24.50
N GLY A 645 -20.06 -22.18 24.41
CA GLY A 645 -19.38 -23.47 24.48
C GLY A 645 -19.57 -24.16 25.83
N PHE A 646 -19.53 -23.43 26.94
CA PHE A 646 -19.83 -23.91 28.29
C PHE A 646 -21.29 -24.40 28.40
N ILE A 647 -22.26 -23.61 27.92
CA ILE A 647 -23.69 -24.00 27.90
C ILE A 647 -23.92 -25.21 26.98
N LEU A 648 -23.31 -25.21 25.79
CA LEU A 648 -23.42 -26.29 24.81
C LEU A 648 -22.78 -27.58 25.34
N MET A 649 -21.59 -27.49 25.95
CA MET A 649 -20.93 -28.60 26.64
C MET A 649 -21.82 -29.13 27.76
N ARG A 650 -22.40 -28.26 28.62
CA ARG A 650 -23.36 -28.65 29.66
C ARG A 650 -24.61 -29.35 29.10
N MET A 651 -25.09 -28.97 27.91
CA MET A 651 -26.21 -29.63 27.22
C MET A 651 -25.84 -30.96 26.56
N LEU A 652 -24.63 -31.11 26.02
CA LEU A 652 -24.17 -32.35 25.35
C LEU A 652 -23.55 -33.38 26.30
N PHE A 653 -22.99 -32.95 27.45
CA PHE A 653 -22.33 -33.83 28.42
C PHE A 653 -23.18 -35.00 28.96
N PRO A 654 -24.53 -34.91 29.11
CA PRO A 654 -25.33 -36.04 29.58
C PRO A 654 -25.29 -37.28 28.67
N HIS A 655 -24.73 -37.20 27.45
CA HIS A 655 -24.84 -38.26 26.43
C HIS A 655 -23.52 -38.79 25.86
N VAL A 656 -22.34 -38.33 26.30
CA VAL A 656 -21.04 -38.81 25.77
C VAL A 656 -20.48 -40.02 26.56
N PRO A 657 -20.40 -41.23 25.97
CA PRO A 657 -20.05 -42.45 26.71
C PRO A 657 -18.56 -42.62 27.05
N LEU A 658 -17.69 -41.71 26.60
CA LEU A 658 -16.23 -41.84 26.68
C LEU A 658 -15.66 -41.60 28.10
N PHE A 659 -16.40 -40.92 28.98
CA PHE A 659 -15.97 -40.59 30.35
C PHE A 659 -16.63 -41.44 31.46
N LYS A 660 -17.29 -42.56 31.11
CA LYS A 660 -17.93 -43.48 32.07
C LYS A 660 -16.99 -44.10 33.12
N GLY A 661 -15.66 -43.98 32.96
CA GLY A 661 -14.66 -44.46 33.92
C GLY A 661 -14.00 -43.36 34.78
N LEU A 662 -14.38 -42.09 34.62
CA LEU A 662 -13.76 -40.96 35.34
C LEU A 662 -14.73 -40.16 36.22
N VAL A 663 -16.04 -40.37 36.06
CA VAL A 663 -17.00 -40.09 37.13
C VAL A 663 -17.06 -41.33 38.01
N MET A 664 -16.47 -41.24 39.20
CA MET A 664 -16.75 -42.22 40.25
C MET A 664 -18.23 -42.08 40.63
N ASP A 665 -18.95 -43.19 40.65
CA ASP A 665 -20.41 -43.24 40.73
C ASP A 665 -20.94 -42.66 42.05
N THR A 666 -21.17 -41.35 42.09
CA THR A 666 -21.95 -40.68 43.14
C THR A 666 -23.44 -40.92 42.90
N GLY A 667 -23.81 -42.20 42.94
CA GLY A 667 -25.17 -42.70 42.83
C GLY A 667 -26.01 -42.33 44.04
N ASP A 668 -26.36 -41.05 44.19
CA ASP A 668 -27.22 -40.55 45.27
C ASP A 668 -28.23 -39.46 44.84
N VAL A 669 -28.20 -38.98 43.59
CA VAL A 669 -29.19 -37.99 43.08
C VAL A 669 -30.31 -38.63 42.26
N ALA A 670 -30.00 -39.59 41.38
CA ALA A 670 -31.02 -40.25 40.54
C ALA A 670 -31.91 -41.23 41.31
N MET A 671 -31.41 -41.84 42.40
CA MET A 671 -32.20 -42.73 43.25
C MET A 671 -33.19 -41.99 44.15
N VAL A 672 -32.92 -40.72 44.50
CA VAL A 672 -33.83 -39.92 45.34
C VAL A 672 -35.09 -39.54 44.56
N GLU A 673 -34.97 -39.02 43.34
CA GLU A 673 -36.13 -38.60 42.52
C GLU A 673 -37.00 -39.79 42.09
N GLN A 674 -36.42 -41.00 41.99
CA GLN A 674 -37.16 -42.22 41.68
C GLN A 674 -37.80 -42.87 42.92
N ALA A 675 -37.22 -42.70 44.11
CA ALA A 675 -37.83 -43.09 45.38
C ALA A 675 -39.02 -42.18 45.75
N GLU A 676 -38.95 -40.87 45.47
CA GLU A 676 -40.03 -39.92 45.76
C GLU A 676 -41.31 -40.15 44.94
N ARG A 677 -41.23 -40.86 43.79
CA ARG A 677 -42.40 -41.17 42.95
C ARG A 677 -43.09 -42.51 43.24
N LEU A 678 -42.61 -43.30 44.22
CA LEU A 678 -43.16 -44.62 44.56
C LEU A 678 -43.72 -44.72 45.99
N ALA A 679 -43.75 -43.62 46.74
CA ALA A 679 -44.10 -43.59 48.15
C ALA A 679 -45.57 -43.20 48.44
N ASP A 680 -46.55 -43.93 47.88
CA ASP A 680 -47.95 -43.78 48.29
C ASP A 680 -48.28 -44.64 49.53
N PHE A 681 -47.97 -44.08 50.70
CA PHE A 681 -48.23 -44.73 51.98
C PHE A 681 -49.69 -44.65 52.44
N SER A 682 -50.62 -44.06 51.66
CA SER A 682 -52.02 -43.82 52.09
C SER A 682 -52.71 -45.07 52.65
N HIS A 683 -52.35 -46.26 52.14
CA HIS A 683 -52.86 -47.55 52.59
C HIS A 683 -52.50 -47.92 54.05
N LEU A 684 -51.49 -47.28 54.65
CA LEU A 684 -51.06 -47.47 56.04
C LEU A 684 -51.87 -46.62 57.04
N GLN A 685 -52.70 -45.68 56.60
CA GLN A 685 -53.36 -44.74 57.50
C GLN A 685 -54.31 -45.47 58.48
N GLY A 686 -54.12 -45.25 59.78
CA GLY A 686 -54.86 -45.94 60.84
C GLY A 686 -54.38 -47.36 61.15
N GLN A 687 -53.44 -47.94 60.40
CA GLN A 687 -52.88 -49.25 60.71
C GLN A 687 -52.05 -49.23 62.00
N THR A 688 -52.06 -50.36 62.71
CA THR A 688 -51.18 -50.62 63.85
C THR A 688 -49.99 -51.49 63.46
N GLY A 689 -48.82 -51.14 63.96
CA GLY A 689 -47.55 -51.82 63.68
C GLY A 689 -46.64 -51.86 64.91
N THR A 690 -45.38 -52.24 64.70
CA THR A 690 -44.38 -52.37 65.77
C THR A 690 -43.10 -51.61 65.44
N ALA A 691 -42.59 -50.82 66.37
CA ALA A 691 -41.34 -50.09 66.20
C ALA A 691 -40.13 -51.05 66.09
N THR A 692 -39.40 -51.02 64.96
CA THR A 692 -38.22 -51.91 64.73
C THR A 692 -36.90 -51.26 65.15
N THR A 693 -36.89 -49.93 65.27
CA THR A 693 -35.89 -49.13 65.97
C THR A 693 -36.59 -48.26 67.03
N PRO A 694 -35.87 -47.71 68.03
CA PRO A 694 -36.40 -46.60 68.81
C PRO A 694 -36.76 -45.43 67.88
N LEU A 695 -37.81 -44.67 68.23
CA LEU A 695 -38.29 -43.51 67.47
C LEU A 695 -38.06 -42.25 68.32
N LEU A 696 -37.04 -41.45 67.96
CA LEU A 696 -36.58 -40.28 68.72
C LEU A 696 -36.18 -39.11 67.78
N PRO A 697 -37.14 -38.42 67.13
CA PRO A 697 -38.52 -38.84 66.86
C PRO A 697 -38.61 -39.77 65.64
N SER A 698 -37.56 -39.83 64.80
CA SER A 698 -37.55 -40.64 63.57
C SER A 698 -37.01 -42.05 63.81
N GLY A 699 -37.46 -43.01 63.01
CA GLY A 699 -36.93 -44.37 62.98
C GLY A 699 -37.67 -45.25 61.97
N LYS A 700 -37.71 -46.57 62.22
CA LYS A 700 -38.39 -47.55 61.35
C LYS A 700 -39.41 -48.36 62.14
N ALA A 701 -40.53 -48.67 61.50
CA ALA A 701 -41.56 -49.53 62.06
C ALA A 701 -42.06 -50.54 61.03
N ARG A 702 -42.61 -51.66 61.51
CA ARG A 702 -43.19 -52.72 60.69
C ARG A 702 -44.71 -52.65 60.73
N PHE A 703 -45.34 -52.65 59.56
CA PHE A 703 -46.79 -52.79 59.37
C PHE A 703 -47.03 -53.98 58.45
N GLY A 704 -47.60 -55.07 58.98
CA GLY A 704 -47.62 -56.36 58.28
C GLY A 704 -46.21 -56.85 57.97
N ASP A 705 -45.93 -57.13 56.70
CA ASP A 705 -44.59 -57.54 56.22
C ASP A 705 -43.70 -56.35 55.80
N GLU A 706 -44.25 -55.13 55.71
CA GLU A 706 -43.52 -53.94 55.25
C GLU A 706 -42.80 -53.23 56.39
N ILE A 707 -41.59 -52.72 56.14
CA ILE A 707 -40.82 -51.89 57.08
C ILE A 707 -40.65 -50.50 56.49
N VAL A 708 -41.28 -49.51 57.12
CA VAL A 708 -41.38 -48.13 56.62
C VAL A 708 -40.69 -47.17 57.59
N ALA A 709 -40.13 -46.08 57.05
CA ALA A 709 -39.58 -45.00 57.86
C ALA A 709 -40.74 -44.17 58.45
N VAL A 710 -40.73 -44.01 59.77
CA VAL A 710 -41.79 -43.31 60.53
C VAL A 710 -41.20 -42.23 61.41
N VAL A 711 -42.02 -41.23 61.73
CA VAL A 711 -41.69 -40.17 62.70
C VAL A 711 -42.76 -40.17 63.77
N SER A 712 -42.38 -40.21 65.05
CA SER A 712 -43.34 -40.07 66.13
C SER A 712 -43.98 -38.68 66.14
N ASP A 713 -45.15 -38.59 66.77
CA ASP A 713 -45.88 -37.36 67.11
C ASP A 713 -45.11 -36.40 68.05
N GLY A 714 -43.91 -36.78 68.50
CA GLY A 714 -43.12 -36.09 69.52
C GLY A 714 -42.85 -36.95 70.76
N SER A 715 -43.56 -38.07 70.92
CA SER A 715 -43.27 -39.07 71.94
C SER A 715 -42.00 -39.88 71.62
N ALA A 716 -41.28 -40.29 72.67
CA ALA A 716 -40.17 -41.23 72.53
C ALA A 716 -40.71 -42.67 72.61
N ILE A 717 -40.56 -43.44 71.53
CA ILE A 717 -41.11 -44.80 71.42
C ILE A 717 -39.96 -45.81 71.37
N SER A 718 -40.02 -46.87 72.18
CA SER A 718 -38.98 -47.89 72.25
C SER A 718 -39.12 -48.93 71.15
N LYS A 719 -38.00 -49.60 70.83
CA LYS A 719 -38.02 -50.75 69.93
C LYS A 719 -38.85 -51.89 70.53
N GLY A 720 -39.85 -52.36 69.79
CA GLY A 720 -40.79 -53.41 70.21
C GLY A 720 -42.17 -52.87 70.61
N ASP A 721 -42.31 -51.55 70.81
CA ASP A 721 -43.60 -50.96 71.19
C ASP A 721 -44.60 -50.99 70.03
N SER A 722 -45.88 -51.13 70.37
CA SER A 722 -46.98 -51.06 69.39
C SER A 722 -47.32 -49.60 69.09
N ILE A 723 -47.50 -49.29 67.80
CA ILE A 723 -47.72 -47.93 67.30
C ILE A 723 -48.88 -47.90 66.31
N ARG A 724 -49.49 -46.73 66.10
CA ARG A 724 -50.53 -46.49 65.09
C ARG A 724 -50.14 -45.34 64.18
N VAL A 725 -50.40 -45.47 62.88
CA VAL A 725 -50.28 -44.35 61.93
C VAL A 725 -51.42 -43.36 62.14
N THR A 726 -51.09 -42.13 62.55
CA THR A 726 -52.06 -41.05 62.79
C THR A 726 -52.23 -40.16 61.56
N GLN A 727 -51.15 -39.84 60.86
CA GLN A 727 -51.15 -38.95 59.69
C GLN A 727 -50.12 -39.40 58.66
N ILE A 728 -50.38 -39.08 57.39
CA ILE A 728 -49.47 -39.33 56.27
C ILE A 728 -49.34 -38.04 55.47
N HIS A 729 -48.12 -37.54 55.36
CA HIS A 729 -47.77 -36.32 54.63
C HIS A 729 -46.79 -36.67 53.51
N GLY A 730 -47.32 -37.13 52.38
CA GLY A 730 -46.52 -37.66 51.27
C GLY A 730 -45.65 -38.84 51.72
N ASN A 731 -44.33 -38.70 51.63
CA ASN A 731 -43.37 -39.72 52.06
C ASN A 731 -43.20 -39.83 53.60
N ARG A 732 -43.83 -38.97 54.40
CA ARG A 732 -43.71 -38.95 55.86
C ARG A 732 -44.91 -39.60 56.55
N VAL A 733 -44.70 -40.79 57.11
CA VAL A 733 -45.67 -41.49 57.96
C VAL A 733 -45.48 -41.06 59.42
N VAL A 734 -46.51 -40.49 60.03
CA VAL A 734 -46.51 -40.04 61.44
C VAL A 734 -47.21 -41.06 62.32
N VAL A 735 -46.62 -41.38 63.46
CA VAL A 735 -47.09 -42.44 64.37
C VAL A 735 -47.21 -41.98 65.82
N GLU A 736 -48.18 -42.56 66.54
CA GLU A 736 -48.32 -42.45 68.00
C GLU A 736 -48.10 -43.82 68.65
N ALA A 737 -47.70 -43.85 69.92
CA ALA A 737 -47.69 -45.08 70.71
C ALA A 737 -49.13 -45.55 70.99
N VAL A 738 -49.44 -46.81 70.71
CA VAL A 738 -50.70 -47.41 71.16
C VAL A 738 -50.50 -47.80 72.62
N GLY A 739 -51.03 -46.99 73.53
CA GLY A 739 -51.07 -47.33 74.95
C GLY A 739 -51.76 -48.68 75.18
N SER A 740 -51.12 -49.51 76.01
CA SER A 740 -51.64 -50.81 76.47
C SER A 740 -52.84 -50.67 77.39
#